data_AF-A0A1Q8RAY5-F1
#
_entry.id   AF-A0A1Q8RAY5-F1
#
_cell.length_a   1.000
_cell.length_b   1.000
_cell.length_c   1.000
_cell.angle_alpha   90.00
_cell.angle_beta   90.00
_cell.angle_gamma   90.00
#
_symmetry.space_group_name_H-M   'P 1'
#
loop_
_entity.id
_entity.type
_entity.pdbx_description
1 polymer ?
#
loop_
_entity_poly.entity_id
_entity_poly.type
_entity_poly.pdbx_seq_one_letter_code
_entity_poly.pdbx_strand_id
1 'polypeptide(L)'
;MESQLPSTSQEAEALVLALYQPAPPETIARIQETLHHMQRTPSGWWIARDLLAHADDKVKFFGALTLIVKLNTERQAFQTAHDIRKLLQNLVGWFVKSLDNGSSAMVVRKLSSALVTFFLCFPVQWTFCIRHICCSLSEGIFVPQERVSESINLSDFLHTLHPRKLQAALWFSGTLVDEAAKVEMNSAKHMGLYESLIRNVPDALSLISHGLGLQAPAAPANFGIQKDSITCLQSWIWFSQRVSAQNDELVSSLRTLVQPTIAALGDEELYEVAVELLSDILSNYSGFLTEEHYESLFSLFETQWSQKRYQRLVQGDFDFDSVQFGQLMIALGDSKVQNLICSVDDRSTRFLASLRGLLSAQGYPVNEDKIFVPALEFWSTFVETMTDSIYSEEDGSKTWIPTATSHVLEAVSTVWKRVAYPPANVFAEWDSADRAGFGDARKDVADLLQSTFTVTGPPLISTFASLTLQSLSPNSWSDLEAAAFCLGSLAECVAGDDKCDDTLRAVFSSPLFELLQTSRDTMPGRARQTCISLIERYSDYFERETHSLPAALNLLFSVLTDPLLSGPAARSVQRLCFSSRSILASEASAFLSQYQNIAAQSHLDCMACERIIGAIAAVIQAVPGENEKLGHLETLLAFVQNDARKSIYMLSLPALPSDAPGNALDIHRCSALTDASELPLHMALKALRCLISIGKGLQAPSDVPVDLESESNYTSSSTDSRLEQIQSGIMSIVLQLQNSFPQSGEVAESICSIFKSGFSESEAGPFVYPPRLICDYLVQQTTRTPRIGLFVSTACSFLNSSRALKSNDVDGIRAKLLAWVVALLRQLPGEGIRLLSFSARFANRLHVAEPENDTELAQNGIDFTSRLISRDPAALFHPDRLPHIEFFFVYALRVLDGSEPLPKAAAADFWAKFMALKQTDKEAQNTMDHVLSQLGPLLAQSLVRNVGGNASRSELDKLSEPLKKMVSHHANARAWLEQALFNPEFPGKDVSDDEKSVFLRKIIK
;
A
#
# COMPACT_ATOMS: atom_id res chain seq x y z
N MET A 1 -19.55 -27.69 -25.65
CA MET A 1 -20.91 -27.50 -26.20
C MET A 1 -21.24 -26.03 -26.01
N GLU A 2 -21.33 -25.25 -27.09
CA GLU A 2 -21.76 -23.84 -27.02
C GLU A 2 -23.16 -23.77 -26.41
N SER A 3 -23.35 -22.94 -25.38
CA SER A 3 -24.67 -22.74 -24.78
C SER A 3 -25.58 -22.04 -25.79
N GLN A 4 -26.74 -22.63 -26.07
CA GLN A 4 -27.75 -21.97 -26.89
C GLN A 4 -28.20 -20.68 -26.21
N LEU A 5 -28.14 -19.57 -26.95
CA LEU A 5 -28.59 -18.27 -26.49
C LEU A 5 -30.12 -18.24 -26.39
N PRO A 6 -30.69 -17.64 -25.34
CA PRO A 6 -32.14 -17.52 -25.21
C PRO A 6 -32.68 -16.67 -26.37
N SER A 7 -33.64 -17.24 -27.08
CA SER A 7 -34.28 -16.64 -28.26
C SER A 7 -35.66 -16.05 -27.92
N THR A 8 -36.23 -16.42 -26.77
CA THR A 8 -37.52 -15.97 -26.28
C THR A 8 -37.42 -15.30 -24.90
N SER A 9 -38.40 -14.46 -24.56
CA SER A 9 -38.49 -13.82 -23.24
C SER A 9 -38.68 -14.83 -22.10
N GLN A 10 -39.35 -15.96 -22.35
CA GLN A 10 -39.56 -17.04 -21.37
C GLN A 10 -38.26 -17.79 -21.03
N GLU A 11 -37.42 -18.06 -22.04
CA GLU A 11 -36.09 -18.66 -21.82
C GLU A 11 -35.18 -17.71 -21.02
N ALA A 12 -35.21 -16.41 -21.34
CA ALA A 12 -34.48 -15.40 -20.60
C ALA A 12 -34.96 -15.29 -19.14
N GLU A 13 -36.28 -15.28 -18.91
CA GLU A 13 -36.88 -15.29 -17.56
C GLU A 13 -36.41 -16.50 -16.75
N ALA A 14 -36.47 -17.70 -17.32
CA ALA A 14 -36.04 -18.93 -16.65
C ALA A 14 -34.56 -18.88 -16.25
N LEU A 15 -33.69 -18.38 -17.13
CA LEU A 15 -32.26 -18.22 -16.84
C LEU A 15 -32.00 -17.15 -15.77
N VAL A 16 -32.72 -16.04 -15.79
CA VAL A 16 -32.63 -15.00 -14.75
C VAL A 16 -33.03 -15.57 -13.39
N LEU A 17 -34.15 -16.29 -13.32
CA LEU A 17 -34.60 -16.91 -12.06
C LEU A 17 -33.61 -17.98 -11.59
N ALA A 18 -33.06 -18.79 -12.49
CA ALA A 18 -32.05 -19.79 -12.18
C ALA A 18 -30.74 -19.17 -11.65
N LEU A 19 -30.36 -17.97 -12.10
CA LEU A 19 -29.19 -17.24 -11.59
C LEU A 19 -29.32 -16.89 -10.11
N TYR A 20 -30.55 -16.65 -9.63
CA TYR A 20 -30.83 -16.32 -8.23
C TYR A 20 -31.16 -17.54 -7.35
N GLN A 21 -30.99 -18.76 -7.87
CA GLN A 21 -31.18 -20.00 -7.13
C GLN A 21 -29.83 -20.64 -6.75
N PRO A 22 -29.74 -21.39 -5.63
CA PRO A 22 -28.51 -22.08 -5.25
C PRO A 22 -28.09 -23.11 -6.32
N ALA A 23 -26.90 -22.94 -6.92
CA ALA A 23 -26.35 -23.82 -7.94
C ALA A 23 -24.80 -23.89 -7.86
N PRO A 24 -24.15 -24.91 -8.46
CA PRO A 24 -22.69 -24.99 -8.50
C PRO A 24 -22.07 -23.75 -9.19
N PRO A 25 -20.89 -23.26 -8.74
CA PRO A 25 -20.25 -22.06 -9.29
C PRO A 25 -20.08 -22.08 -10.81
N GLU A 26 -19.71 -23.22 -11.38
CA GLU A 26 -19.57 -23.40 -12.84
C GLU A 26 -20.89 -23.19 -13.59
N THR A 27 -22.01 -23.60 -12.99
CA THR A 27 -23.33 -23.45 -13.59
C THR A 27 -23.79 -21.99 -13.54
N ILE A 28 -23.55 -21.30 -12.42
CA ILE A 28 -23.83 -19.87 -12.28
C ILE A 28 -23.00 -19.06 -13.28
N ALA A 29 -21.70 -19.35 -13.40
CA ALA A 29 -20.81 -18.70 -14.36
C ALA A 29 -21.30 -18.87 -15.80
N ARG A 30 -21.72 -20.08 -16.19
CA ARG A 30 -22.27 -20.35 -17.52
C ARG A 30 -23.60 -19.62 -17.79
N ILE A 31 -24.50 -19.58 -16.80
CA ILE A 31 -25.77 -18.84 -16.91
C ILE A 31 -25.49 -17.36 -17.08
N GLN A 32 -24.60 -16.79 -16.26
CA GLN A 32 -24.20 -15.40 -16.33
C GLN A 32 -23.57 -15.05 -17.69
N GLU A 33 -22.66 -15.89 -18.20
CA GLU A 33 -22.06 -15.71 -19.53
C GLU A 33 -23.12 -15.70 -20.63
N THR A 34 -24.06 -16.65 -20.57
CA THR A 34 -25.16 -16.78 -21.54
C THR A 34 -26.08 -15.55 -21.51
N LEU A 35 -26.46 -15.08 -20.32
CA LEU A 35 -27.27 -13.87 -20.14
C LEU A 35 -26.54 -12.61 -20.61
N HIS A 36 -25.25 -12.48 -20.30
CA HIS A 36 -24.43 -11.34 -20.73
C HIS A 36 -24.25 -11.30 -22.25
N HIS A 37 -24.07 -12.46 -22.89
CA HIS A 37 -24.07 -12.54 -24.35
C HIS A 37 -25.43 -12.13 -24.93
N MET A 38 -26.55 -12.59 -24.37
CA MET A 38 -27.88 -12.19 -24.83
C MET A 38 -28.10 -10.67 -24.75
N GLN A 39 -27.66 -10.00 -23.68
CA GLN A 39 -27.83 -8.55 -23.52
C GLN A 39 -27.22 -7.73 -24.68
N ARG A 40 -26.20 -8.27 -25.34
CA ARG A 40 -25.50 -7.63 -26.49
C ARG A 40 -26.12 -7.98 -27.85
N THR A 41 -27.04 -8.94 -27.91
CA THR A 41 -27.71 -9.32 -29.16
C THR A 41 -28.80 -8.31 -29.54
N PRO A 42 -29.15 -8.14 -30.83
CA PRO A 42 -30.26 -7.28 -31.26
C PRO A 42 -31.57 -7.58 -30.52
N SER A 43 -31.82 -8.86 -30.23
CA SER A 43 -32.98 -9.35 -29.47
C SER A 43 -33.13 -8.81 -28.05
N GLY A 44 -32.04 -8.34 -27.44
CA GLY A 44 -32.07 -7.78 -26.09
C GLY A 44 -33.07 -6.62 -25.92
N TRP A 45 -33.37 -5.84 -26.97
CA TRP A 45 -34.30 -4.70 -26.87
C TRP A 45 -35.75 -5.13 -26.58
N TRP A 46 -36.27 -6.10 -27.34
CA TRP A 46 -37.64 -6.57 -27.13
C TRP A 46 -37.74 -7.55 -25.97
N ILE A 47 -36.71 -8.37 -25.73
CA ILE A 47 -36.64 -9.21 -24.53
C ILE A 47 -36.70 -8.33 -23.28
N ALA A 48 -35.90 -7.26 -23.19
CA ALA A 48 -35.93 -6.35 -22.04
C ALA A 48 -37.31 -5.69 -21.83
N ARG A 49 -37.96 -5.24 -22.91
CA ARG A 49 -39.34 -4.71 -22.84
C ARG A 49 -40.29 -5.73 -22.25
N ASP A 50 -40.23 -6.96 -22.73
CA ASP A 50 -41.15 -8.01 -22.32
C ASP A 50 -40.89 -8.38 -20.85
N LEU A 51 -39.62 -8.52 -20.43
CA LEU A 51 -39.24 -8.78 -19.03
C LEU A 51 -39.72 -7.69 -18.06
N LEU A 52 -39.76 -6.41 -18.48
CA LEU A 52 -40.29 -5.31 -17.67
C LEU A 52 -41.81 -5.39 -17.43
N ALA A 53 -42.54 -6.18 -18.24
CA ALA A 53 -43.97 -6.40 -18.07
C ALA A 53 -44.30 -7.56 -17.11
N HIS A 54 -43.32 -8.37 -16.70
CA HIS A 54 -43.53 -9.46 -15.75
C HIS A 54 -43.83 -8.94 -14.33
N ALA A 55 -44.41 -9.79 -13.48
CA ALA A 55 -44.71 -9.43 -12.10
C ALA A 55 -43.47 -9.46 -11.18
N ASP A 56 -42.54 -10.39 -11.43
CA ASP A 56 -41.35 -10.62 -10.58
C ASP A 56 -40.31 -9.48 -10.72
N ASP A 57 -39.92 -8.90 -9.59
CA ASP A 57 -39.02 -7.76 -9.56
C ASP A 57 -37.57 -8.10 -9.97
N LYS A 58 -37.11 -9.35 -9.78
CA LYS A 58 -35.78 -9.79 -10.27
C LYS A 58 -35.74 -9.77 -11.79
N VAL A 59 -36.84 -10.20 -12.41
CA VAL A 59 -37.01 -10.23 -13.87
C VAL A 59 -37.09 -8.81 -14.42
N LYS A 60 -37.88 -7.93 -13.79
CA LYS A 60 -37.93 -6.50 -14.16
C LYS A 60 -36.57 -5.81 -14.02
N PHE A 61 -35.84 -6.08 -12.94
CA PHE A 61 -34.51 -5.52 -12.72
C PHE A 61 -33.54 -5.93 -13.83
N PHE A 62 -33.54 -7.21 -14.22
CA PHE A 62 -32.73 -7.69 -15.33
C PHE A 62 -33.15 -7.05 -16.67
N GLY A 63 -34.46 -6.82 -16.88
CA GLY A 63 -34.96 -6.05 -18.02
C GLY A 63 -34.38 -4.64 -18.06
N ALA A 64 -34.44 -3.89 -16.95
CA ALA A 64 -33.85 -2.56 -16.84
C ALA A 64 -32.31 -2.58 -17.04
N LEU A 65 -31.61 -3.57 -16.48
CA LEU A 65 -30.16 -3.76 -16.69
C LEU A 65 -29.84 -3.99 -18.17
N THR A 66 -30.64 -4.80 -18.85
CA THR A 66 -30.46 -5.09 -20.28
C THR A 66 -30.60 -3.82 -21.11
N LEU A 67 -31.54 -2.93 -20.78
CA LEU A 67 -31.67 -1.63 -21.43
C LEU A 67 -30.42 -0.75 -21.24
N ILE A 68 -29.80 -0.75 -20.06
CA ILE A 68 -28.55 -0.02 -19.81
C ILE A 68 -27.42 -0.55 -20.70
N VAL A 69 -27.22 -1.87 -20.75
CA VAL A 69 -26.21 -2.50 -21.61
C VAL A 69 -26.45 -2.10 -23.06
N LYS A 70 -27.69 -2.21 -23.52
CA LYS A 70 -28.10 -1.86 -24.87
C LYS A 70 -27.87 -0.39 -25.24
N LEU A 71 -28.19 0.54 -24.35
CA LEU A 71 -27.90 1.96 -24.53
C LEU A 71 -26.39 2.19 -24.70
N ASN A 72 -25.56 1.55 -23.88
CA ASN A 72 -24.11 1.71 -23.95
C ASN A 72 -23.48 1.07 -25.19
N THR A 73 -23.96 -0.09 -25.64
CA THR A 73 -23.36 -0.82 -26.77
C THR A 73 -23.89 -0.37 -28.14
N GLU A 74 -25.16 0.01 -28.24
CA GLU A 74 -25.85 0.24 -29.52
C GLU A 74 -26.33 1.68 -29.72
N ARG A 75 -25.82 2.67 -28.97
CA ARG A 75 -26.20 4.09 -29.13
C ARG A 75 -26.08 4.62 -30.57
N GLN A 76 -25.12 4.12 -31.35
CA GLN A 76 -24.89 4.54 -32.74
C GLN A 76 -25.96 4.03 -33.71
N ALA A 77 -26.76 3.03 -33.32
CA ALA A 77 -27.85 2.50 -34.14
C ALA A 77 -29.03 3.49 -34.23
N PHE A 78 -29.14 4.45 -33.30
CA PHE A 78 -30.19 5.46 -33.29
C PHE A 78 -29.76 6.72 -34.07
N GLN A 79 -30.14 6.79 -35.35
CA GLN A 79 -29.75 7.90 -36.24
C GLN A 79 -30.80 9.02 -36.33
N THR A 80 -32.06 8.73 -35.98
CA THR A 80 -33.17 9.68 -36.14
C THR A 80 -33.67 10.19 -34.78
N ALA A 81 -33.90 11.50 -34.65
CA ALA A 81 -34.45 12.11 -33.45
C ALA A 81 -35.83 11.53 -33.04
N HIS A 82 -36.61 11.03 -34.00
CA HIS A 82 -37.89 10.36 -33.75
C HIS A 82 -37.74 9.07 -32.94
N ASP A 83 -36.76 8.23 -33.29
CA ASP A 83 -36.53 6.94 -32.61
C ASP A 83 -36.03 7.15 -31.18
N ILE A 84 -35.17 8.16 -30.98
CA ILE A 84 -34.67 8.59 -29.67
C ILE A 84 -35.82 9.07 -28.79
N ARG A 85 -36.73 9.90 -29.33
CA ARG A 85 -37.93 10.37 -28.60
C ARG A 85 -38.87 9.22 -28.22
N LYS A 86 -39.07 8.25 -29.12
CA LYS A 86 -39.90 7.07 -28.85
C LYS A 86 -39.28 6.19 -27.76
N LEU A 87 -37.95 6.05 -27.75
CA LEU A 87 -37.24 5.34 -26.69
C LEU A 87 -37.42 6.04 -25.33
N LEU A 88 -37.27 7.37 -25.29
CA LEU A 88 -37.53 8.15 -24.08
C LEU A 88 -38.98 7.99 -23.59
N GLN A 89 -39.95 8.06 -24.51
CA GLN A 89 -41.36 7.85 -24.18
C GLN A 89 -41.60 6.49 -23.52
N ASN A 90 -40.97 5.44 -24.03
CA ASN A 90 -41.08 4.11 -23.46
C ASN A 90 -40.41 4.02 -22.08
N LEU A 91 -39.19 4.55 -21.93
CA LEU A 91 -38.45 4.53 -20.67
C LEU A 91 -39.19 5.28 -19.55
N VAL A 92 -39.66 6.50 -19.83
CA VAL A 92 -40.45 7.29 -18.88
C VAL A 92 -41.79 6.61 -18.61
N GLY A 93 -42.42 6.04 -19.64
CA GLY A 93 -43.66 5.26 -19.48
C GLY A 93 -43.49 4.04 -18.57
N TRP A 94 -42.39 3.29 -18.70
CA TRP A 94 -42.08 2.16 -17.81
C TRP A 94 -41.76 2.63 -16.40
N PHE A 95 -41.03 3.73 -16.26
CA PHE A 95 -40.72 4.33 -14.96
C PHE A 95 -42.00 4.73 -14.20
N VAL A 96 -42.91 5.48 -14.84
CA VAL A 96 -44.19 5.89 -14.24
C VAL A 96 -45.05 4.67 -13.89
N LYS A 97 -45.24 3.73 -14.83
CA LYS A 97 -46.02 2.50 -14.59
C LYS A 97 -45.45 1.63 -13.47
N SER A 98 -44.13 1.59 -13.31
CA SER A 98 -43.49 0.79 -12.26
C SER A 98 -43.89 1.24 -10.85
N LEU A 99 -44.14 2.56 -10.68
CA LEU A 99 -44.57 3.17 -9.43
C LEU A 99 -46.05 2.90 -9.14
N ASP A 100 -46.90 2.94 -10.17
CA ASP A 100 -48.34 2.69 -10.04
C ASP A 100 -48.64 1.19 -9.82
N ASN A 101 -47.87 0.29 -10.43
CA ASN A 101 -48.01 -1.16 -10.29
C ASN A 101 -47.33 -1.73 -9.02
N GLY A 102 -46.79 -0.87 -8.16
CA GLY A 102 -46.25 -1.29 -6.87
C GLY A 102 -44.85 -1.92 -6.88
N SER A 103 -44.08 -1.84 -7.97
CA SER A 103 -42.75 -2.46 -8.10
C SER A 103 -41.76 -1.98 -7.03
N SER A 104 -40.88 -2.85 -6.52
CA SER A 104 -39.92 -2.48 -5.46
C SER A 104 -38.99 -1.32 -5.83
N ALA A 105 -38.42 -0.67 -4.80
CA ALA A 105 -37.46 0.42 -4.96
C ALA A 105 -36.24 0.02 -5.80
N MET A 106 -35.82 -1.25 -5.78
CA MET A 106 -34.70 -1.75 -6.59
C MET A 106 -34.97 -1.61 -8.09
N VAL A 107 -36.19 -1.96 -8.54
CA VAL A 107 -36.60 -1.83 -9.95
C VAL A 107 -36.68 -0.36 -10.35
N VAL A 108 -37.28 0.47 -9.50
CA VAL A 108 -37.42 1.91 -9.75
C VAL A 108 -36.05 2.57 -9.87
N ARG A 109 -35.13 2.32 -8.94
CA ARG A 109 -33.74 2.85 -8.99
C ARG A 109 -33.01 2.39 -10.24
N LYS A 110 -33.16 1.12 -10.65
CA LYS A 110 -32.52 0.62 -11.87
C LYS A 110 -33.09 1.24 -13.15
N LEU A 111 -34.39 1.49 -13.19
CA LEU A 111 -35.04 2.25 -14.26
C LEU A 111 -34.59 3.71 -14.27
N SER A 112 -34.39 4.33 -13.10
CA SER A 112 -33.73 5.64 -13.01
C SER A 112 -32.33 5.61 -13.62
N SER A 113 -31.50 4.59 -13.32
CA SER A 113 -30.18 4.44 -13.95
C SER A 113 -30.27 4.25 -15.48
N ALA A 114 -31.31 3.57 -15.98
CA ALA A 114 -31.55 3.44 -17.42
C ALA A 114 -31.92 4.78 -18.08
N LEU A 115 -32.77 5.59 -17.43
CA LEU A 115 -33.09 6.95 -17.86
C LEU A 115 -31.84 7.85 -17.82
N VAL A 116 -31.02 7.75 -16.78
CA VAL A 116 -29.76 8.49 -16.68
C VAL A 116 -28.78 8.08 -17.78
N THR A 117 -28.65 6.78 -18.05
CA THR A 117 -27.83 6.27 -19.17
C THR A 117 -28.32 6.83 -20.51
N PHE A 118 -29.64 6.92 -20.69
CA PHE A 118 -30.24 7.55 -21.86
C PHE A 118 -29.86 9.04 -21.95
N PHE A 119 -29.94 9.79 -20.84
CA PHE A 119 -29.52 11.19 -20.80
C PHE A 119 -28.05 11.36 -21.17
N LEU A 120 -27.15 10.53 -20.61
CA LEU A 120 -25.72 10.57 -20.93
C LEU A 120 -25.43 10.26 -22.41
N CYS A 121 -26.23 9.39 -23.04
CA CYS A 121 -26.11 9.09 -24.46
C CYS A 121 -26.68 10.21 -25.35
N PHE A 122 -27.77 10.86 -24.94
CA PHE A 122 -28.54 11.80 -25.76
C PHE A 122 -28.92 13.10 -25.01
N PRO A 123 -27.97 13.87 -24.47
CA PRO A 123 -28.27 14.97 -23.55
C PRO A 123 -29.06 16.12 -24.19
N VAL A 124 -28.74 16.45 -25.44
CA VAL A 124 -29.40 17.53 -26.20
C VAL A 124 -30.88 17.23 -26.47
N GLN A 125 -31.27 15.95 -26.48
CA GLN A 125 -32.65 15.52 -26.72
C GLN A 125 -33.50 15.50 -25.44
N TRP A 126 -32.92 15.78 -24.27
CA TRP A 126 -33.64 15.76 -23.00
C TRP A 126 -33.12 16.81 -22.01
N THR A 127 -33.32 18.08 -22.36
CA THR A 127 -32.74 19.23 -21.66
C THR A 127 -33.28 19.47 -20.25
N PHE A 128 -34.60 19.43 -20.03
CA PHE A 128 -35.24 19.62 -18.72
C PHE A 128 -35.72 18.30 -18.12
N CYS A 129 -34.80 17.35 -17.93
CA CYS A 129 -35.10 15.98 -17.55
C CYS A 129 -35.79 15.84 -16.18
N ILE A 130 -35.36 16.59 -15.16
CA ILE A 130 -35.95 16.52 -13.81
C ILE A 130 -37.39 17.03 -13.85
N ARG A 131 -37.60 18.22 -14.42
CA ARG A 131 -38.94 18.79 -14.59
C ARG A 131 -39.87 17.88 -15.37
N HIS A 132 -39.38 17.32 -16.48
CA HIS A 132 -40.16 16.42 -17.33
C HIS A 132 -40.60 15.15 -16.59
N ILE A 133 -39.73 14.57 -15.75
CA ILE A 133 -40.10 13.43 -14.90
C ILE A 133 -41.16 13.84 -13.89
N CYS A 134 -40.96 14.96 -13.17
CA CYS A 134 -41.94 15.42 -12.19
C CYS A 134 -43.33 15.66 -12.81
N CYS A 135 -43.40 16.30 -14.00
CA CYS A 135 -44.66 16.48 -14.73
C CYS A 135 -45.27 15.14 -15.18
N SER A 136 -44.46 14.17 -15.62
CA SER A 136 -44.97 12.85 -16.01
C SER A 136 -45.48 12.05 -14.80
N LEU A 137 -44.85 12.23 -13.64
CA LEU A 137 -45.27 11.59 -12.39
C LEU A 137 -46.57 12.19 -11.85
N SER A 138 -46.76 13.51 -11.95
CA SER A 138 -47.98 14.18 -11.49
C SER A 138 -49.19 13.76 -12.32
N GLU A 139 -49.05 13.69 -13.64
CA GLU A 139 -50.12 13.26 -14.56
C GLU A 139 -50.33 11.73 -14.57
N GLY A 140 -49.36 10.96 -14.06
CA GLY A 140 -49.40 9.49 -14.08
C GLY A 140 -49.23 8.87 -15.48
N ILE A 141 -48.81 9.67 -16.46
CA ILE A 141 -48.56 9.23 -17.84
C ILE A 141 -47.35 9.97 -18.42
N PHE A 142 -46.80 9.44 -19.52
CA PHE A 142 -45.79 10.17 -20.28
C PHE A 142 -46.37 11.50 -20.82
N VAL A 143 -45.69 12.61 -20.52
CA VAL A 143 -46.02 13.94 -21.04
C VAL A 143 -45.07 14.27 -22.19
N PRO A 144 -45.55 14.73 -23.36
CA PRO A 144 -44.67 15.18 -24.44
C PRO A 144 -43.78 16.35 -24.00
N GLN A 145 -42.49 16.34 -24.39
CA GLN A 145 -41.52 17.37 -24.02
C GLN A 145 -41.96 18.79 -24.41
N GLU A 146 -42.74 18.94 -25.49
CA GLU A 146 -43.25 20.23 -25.95
C GLU A 146 -44.19 20.92 -24.94
N ARG A 147 -44.75 20.16 -23.99
CA ARG A 147 -45.59 20.68 -22.90
C ARG A 147 -44.79 21.08 -21.67
N VAL A 148 -43.50 20.74 -21.61
CA VAL A 148 -42.61 21.07 -20.49
C VAL A 148 -41.81 22.31 -20.86
N SER A 149 -42.34 23.49 -20.52
CA SER A 149 -41.67 24.77 -20.80
C SER A 149 -40.82 25.25 -19.63
N GLU A 150 -39.93 26.21 -19.91
CA GLU A 150 -39.10 26.87 -18.89
C GLU A 150 -39.94 27.61 -17.84
N SER A 151 -41.13 28.07 -18.23
CA SER A 151 -42.06 28.88 -17.42
C SER A 151 -42.85 28.09 -16.37
N ILE A 152 -42.79 26.75 -16.36
CA ILE A 152 -43.50 25.93 -15.38
C ILE A 152 -42.72 25.99 -14.07
N ASN A 153 -43.34 26.53 -13.01
CA ASN A 153 -42.76 26.46 -11.68
C ASN A 153 -42.99 25.07 -11.10
N LEU A 154 -41.90 24.32 -10.90
CA LEU A 154 -41.98 22.97 -10.35
C LEU A 154 -42.63 22.94 -8.97
N SER A 155 -42.41 23.98 -8.17
CA SER A 155 -42.91 24.09 -6.79
C SER A 155 -44.42 23.92 -6.67
N ASP A 156 -45.19 24.40 -7.67
CA ASP A 156 -46.66 24.37 -7.65
C ASP A 156 -47.22 22.94 -7.66
N PHE A 157 -46.50 21.99 -8.26
CA PHE A 157 -46.95 20.60 -8.40
C PHE A 157 -46.34 19.67 -7.35
N LEU A 158 -45.18 20.01 -6.78
CA LEU A 158 -44.50 19.18 -5.79
C LEU A 158 -45.38 18.88 -4.57
N HIS A 159 -46.14 19.88 -4.11
CA HIS A 159 -47.09 19.73 -2.98
C HIS A 159 -48.22 18.72 -3.23
N THR A 160 -48.49 18.37 -4.50
CA THR A 160 -49.59 17.46 -4.89
C THR A 160 -49.10 16.05 -5.24
N LEU A 161 -47.78 15.85 -5.34
CA LEU A 161 -47.22 14.56 -5.70
C LEU A 161 -47.36 13.54 -4.57
N HIS A 162 -47.68 12.32 -4.94
CA HIS A 162 -47.70 11.20 -4.01
C HIS A 162 -46.27 10.94 -3.45
N PRO A 163 -46.10 10.66 -2.14
CA PRO A 163 -44.79 10.46 -1.50
C PRO A 163 -43.83 9.53 -2.27
N ARG A 164 -44.31 8.37 -2.71
CA ARG A 164 -43.53 7.39 -3.50
C ARG A 164 -43.01 7.96 -4.83
N LYS A 165 -43.78 8.85 -5.47
CA LYS A 165 -43.38 9.49 -6.74
C LYS A 165 -42.34 10.57 -6.48
N LEU A 166 -42.48 11.30 -5.37
CA LEU A 166 -41.49 12.28 -4.92
C LEU A 166 -40.13 11.62 -4.63
N GLN A 167 -40.11 10.50 -3.90
CA GLN A 167 -38.88 9.70 -3.69
C GLN A 167 -38.24 9.23 -4.99
N ALA A 168 -39.05 8.75 -5.95
CA ALA A 168 -38.54 8.31 -7.24
C ALA A 168 -37.88 9.44 -8.04
N ALA A 169 -38.43 10.66 -7.97
CA ALA A 169 -37.84 11.85 -8.58
C ALA A 169 -36.50 12.22 -7.90
N LEU A 170 -36.40 12.13 -6.58
CA LEU A 170 -35.15 12.34 -5.83
C LEU A 170 -34.08 11.31 -6.22
N TRP A 171 -34.43 10.02 -6.28
CA TRP A 171 -33.49 8.98 -6.71
C TRP A 171 -32.99 9.19 -8.14
N PHE A 172 -33.87 9.61 -9.06
CA PHE A 172 -33.44 9.97 -10.41
C PHE A 172 -32.47 11.15 -10.40
N SER A 173 -32.79 12.22 -9.68
CA SER A 173 -31.96 13.43 -9.58
C SER A 173 -30.57 13.14 -9.03
N GLY A 174 -30.45 12.38 -7.93
CA GLY A 174 -29.15 11.98 -7.38
C GLY A 174 -28.35 11.09 -8.34
N THR A 175 -29.00 10.04 -8.90
CA THR A 175 -28.35 9.12 -9.84
C THR A 175 -27.85 9.85 -11.09
N LEU A 176 -28.57 10.88 -11.56
CA LEU A 176 -28.21 11.68 -12.72
C LEU A 176 -26.83 12.30 -12.57
N VAL A 177 -26.58 12.94 -11.43
CA VAL A 177 -25.30 13.62 -11.17
C VAL A 177 -24.20 12.66 -10.76
N ASP A 178 -24.52 11.56 -10.08
CA ASP A 178 -23.53 10.52 -9.73
C ASP A 178 -22.93 9.85 -10.98
N GLU A 179 -23.75 9.53 -11.98
CA GLU A 179 -23.26 8.97 -13.24
C GLU A 179 -22.60 10.04 -14.12
N ALA A 180 -23.11 11.28 -14.12
CA ALA A 180 -22.46 12.38 -14.83
C ALA A 180 -21.07 12.69 -14.27
N ALA A 181 -20.89 12.60 -12.95
CA ALA A 181 -19.61 12.80 -12.28
C ALA A 181 -18.52 11.83 -12.73
N LYS A 182 -18.88 10.63 -13.21
CA LYS A 182 -17.92 9.63 -13.73
C LYS A 182 -17.35 9.99 -15.10
N VAL A 183 -17.94 10.96 -15.79
CA VAL A 183 -17.51 11.43 -17.11
C VAL A 183 -16.69 12.71 -16.93
N GLU A 184 -15.63 12.88 -17.74
CA GLU A 184 -14.81 14.10 -17.72
C GLU A 184 -15.59 15.28 -18.33
N MET A 185 -16.34 16.00 -17.50
CA MET A 185 -17.19 17.14 -17.87
C MET A 185 -16.38 18.34 -18.39
N ASN A 186 -15.12 18.47 -17.99
CA ASN A 186 -14.23 19.57 -18.38
C ASN A 186 -13.71 19.44 -19.83
N SER A 187 -13.98 18.30 -20.50
CA SER A 187 -13.58 18.09 -21.89
C SER A 187 -14.53 18.81 -22.85
N ALA A 188 -13.96 19.45 -23.89
CA ALA A 188 -14.74 20.08 -24.96
C ALA A 188 -15.75 19.13 -25.64
N LYS A 189 -15.48 17.82 -25.62
CA LYS A 189 -16.38 16.77 -26.15
C LYS A 189 -17.69 16.67 -25.37
N HIS A 190 -17.68 16.99 -24.08
CA HIS A 190 -18.83 16.83 -23.18
C HIS A 190 -19.46 18.16 -22.77
N MET A 191 -19.09 19.28 -23.41
CA MET A 191 -19.62 20.60 -23.08
C MET A 191 -21.15 20.68 -23.18
N GLY A 192 -21.73 20.12 -24.26
CA GLY A 192 -23.19 20.09 -24.44
C GLY A 192 -23.94 19.22 -23.43
N LEU A 193 -23.27 18.20 -22.87
CA LEU A 193 -23.80 17.38 -21.78
C LEU A 193 -23.85 18.20 -20.48
N TYR A 194 -22.77 18.91 -20.17
CA TYR A 194 -22.71 19.81 -19.01
C TYR A 194 -23.75 20.93 -19.10
N GLU A 195 -23.85 21.63 -20.24
CA GLU A 195 -24.85 22.69 -20.44
C GLU A 195 -26.29 22.20 -20.25
N SER A 196 -26.59 20.99 -20.73
CA SER A 196 -27.91 20.37 -20.56
C SER A 196 -28.16 20.01 -19.09
N LEU A 197 -27.14 19.53 -18.37
CA LEU A 197 -27.26 19.16 -16.96
C LEU A 197 -27.47 20.38 -16.05
N ILE A 198 -26.72 21.47 -16.26
CA ILE A 198 -26.82 22.70 -15.47
C ILE A 198 -28.22 23.32 -15.54
N ARG A 199 -28.93 23.18 -16.68
CA ARG A 199 -30.33 23.63 -16.81
C ARG A 199 -31.31 22.94 -15.85
N ASN A 200 -30.94 21.80 -15.26
CA ASN A 200 -31.76 21.07 -14.29
C ASN A 200 -31.49 21.47 -12.84
N VAL A 201 -30.49 22.31 -12.57
CA VAL A 201 -30.10 22.73 -11.20
C VAL A 201 -31.25 23.40 -10.44
N PRO A 202 -32.00 24.37 -11.01
CA PRO A 202 -33.12 24.98 -10.29
C PRO A 202 -34.20 23.97 -9.91
N ASP A 203 -34.49 23.02 -10.81
CA ASP A 203 -35.50 21.97 -10.56
C ASP A 203 -35.04 21.00 -9.46
N ALA A 204 -33.76 20.63 -9.45
CA ALA A 204 -33.18 19.80 -8.39
C ALA A 204 -33.25 20.50 -7.02
N LEU A 205 -32.94 21.79 -6.97
CA LEU A 205 -33.00 22.59 -5.74
C LEU A 205 -34.43 22.70 -5.21
N SER A 206 -35.40 22.99 -6.08
CA SER A 206 -36.82 23.01 -5.69
C SER A 206 -37.29 21.66 -5.17
N LEU A 207 -36.86 20.57 -5.80
CA LEU A 207 -37.19 19.20 -5.39
C LEU A 207 -36.62 18.85 -4.01
N ILE A 208 -35.33 19.12 -3.78
CA ILE A 208 -34.64 18.85 -2.51
C ILE A 208 -35.19 19.74 -1.40
N SER A 209 -35.34 21.05 -1.66
CA SER A 209 -35.88 22.02 -0.70
C SER A 209 -37.29 21.64 -0.23
N HIS A 210 -38.16 21.25 -1.18
CA HIS A 210 -39.49 20.77 -0.86
C HIS A 210 -39.46 19.49 0.00
N GLY A 211 -38.62 18.52 -0.36
CA GLY A 211 -38.48 17.27 0.39
C GLY A 211 -37.97 17.46 1.82
N LEU A 212 -37.00 18.37 2.02
CA LEU A 212 -36.50 18.75 3.35
C LEU A 212 -37.55 19.50 4.17
N GLY A 213 -38.35 20.37 3.54
CA GLY A 213 -39.35 21.22 4.18
C GLY A 213 -40.65 20.54 4.59
N LEU A 214 -40.80 19.23 4.36
CA LEU A 214 -41.98 18.46 4.80
C LEU A 214 -42.06 18.41 6.34
N GLN A 215 -43.22 18.76 6.91
CA GLN A 215 -43.39 18.74 8.37
C GLN A 215 -43.49 17.30 8.92
N ALA A 216 -42.71 17.04 9.97
CA ALA A 216 -42.46 15.71 10.53
C ALA A 216 -43.56 15.03 11.38
N PRO A 217 -44.74 15.60 11.74
CA PRO A 217 -45.76 14.80 12.43
C PRO A 217 -46.85 14.16 11.53
N ALA A 218 -46.81 14.29 10.19
CA ALA A 218 -47.95 13.91 9.36
C ALA A 218 -47.94 12.46 8.79
N ALA A 219 -46.79 11.82 8.58
CA ALA A 219 -46.68 10.41 8.14
C ALA A 219 -45.23 9.88 8.23
N PRO A 220 -45.00 8.59 8.59
CA PRO A 220 -43.67 7.98 8.60
C PRO A 220 -42.99 7.95 7.21
N ALA A 221 -43.78 8.06 6.13
CA ALA A 221 -43.24 8.19 4.77
C ALA A 221 -42.47 9.51 4.53
N ASN A 222 -42.71 10.55 5.35
CA ASN A 222 -42.06 11.85 5.19
C ASN A 222 -40.58 11.80 5.58
N PHE A 223 -40.22 11.04 6.63
CA PHE A 223 -38.82 10.82 7.01
C PHE A 223 -38.04 10.15 5.89
N GLY A 224 -38.64 9.15 5.21
CA GLY A 224 -38.02 8.53 4.04
C GLY A 224 -37.70 9.51 2.92
N ILE A 225 -38.58 10.48 2.64
CA ILE A 225 -38.35 11.54 1.65
C ILE A 225 -37.26 12.51 2.11
N GLN A 226 -37.27 12.92 3.38
CA GLN A 226 -36.26 13.82 3.93
C GLN A 226 -34.87 13.17 3.88
N LYS A 227 -34.74 11.89 4.24
CA LYS A 227 -33.50 11.11 4.06
C LYS A 227 -33.04 11.09 2.62
N ASP A 228 -33.92 10.70 1.69
CA ASP A 228 -33.62 10.69 0.25
C ASP A 228 -33.26 12.10 -0.28
N SER A 229 -33.77 13.18 0.34
CA SER A 229 -33.45 14.56 -0.01
C SER A 229 -32.04 14.95 0.42
N ILE A 230 -31.61 14.54 1.62
CA ILE A 230 -30.23 14.74 2.11
C ILE A 230 -29.25 13.94 1.25
N THR A 231 -29.54 12.68 0.94
CA THR A 231 -28.70 11.87 0.05
C THR A 231 -28.64 12.44 -1.37
N CYS A 232 -29.76 12.95 -1.89
CA CYS A 232 -29.77 13.65 -3.18
C CYS A 232 -28.90 14.92 -3.12
N LEU A 233 -28.97 15.71 -2.04
CA LEU A 233 -28.12 16.88 -1.83
C LEU A 233 -26.63 16.50 -1.83
N GLN A 234 -26.25 15.41 -1.16
CA GLN A 234 -24.89 14.86 -1.13
C GLN A 234 -24.37 14.62 -2.57
N SER A 235 -25.12 13.90 -3.41
CA SER A 235 -24.76 13.66 -4.81
C SER A 235 -24.51 14.97 -5.60
N TRP A 236 -25.35 15.99 -5.40
CA TRP A 236 -25.21 17.29 -6.06
C TRP A 236 -23.99 18.09 -5.56
N ILE A 237 -23.67 18.02 -4.27
CA ILE A 237 -22.48 18.66 -3.70
C ILE A 237 -21.22 18.03 -4.29
N TRP A 238 -21.12 16.70 -4.34
CA TRP A 238 -19.96 16.01 -4.93
C TRP A 238 -19.78 16.30 -6.42
N PHE A 239 -20.89 16.37 -7.16
CA PHE A 239 -20.84 16.81 -8.55
C PHE A 239 -20.32 18.24 -8.66
N SER A 240 -20.78 19.16 -7.81
CA SER A 240 -20.33 20.55 -7.80
C SER A 240 -18.82 20.67 -7.51
N GLN A 241 -18.27 19.84 -6.63
CA GLN A 241 -16.83 19.83 -6.34
C GLN A 241 -16.00 19.55 -7.59
N ARG A 242 -16.40 18.57 -8.41
CA ARG A 242 -15.69 18.18 -9.64
C ARG A 242 -15.74 19.23 -10.75
N VAL A 243 -16.77 20.07 -10.76
CA VAL A 243 -17.00 21.09 -11.80
C VAL A 243 -16.87 22.52 -11.28
N SER A 244 -16.41 22.68 -10.04
CA SER A 244 -16.35 23.94 -9.29
C SER A 244 -15.62 25.07 -10.03
N ALA A 245 -14.63 24.76 -10.88
CA ALA A 245 -13.92 25.74 -11.69
C ALA A 245 -14.80 26.47 -12.74
N GLN A 246 -16.03 26.01 -13.00
CA GLN A 246 -16.88 26.51 -14.09
C GLN A 246 -18.16 27.21 -13.63
N ASN A 247 -18.61 27.07 -12.37
CA ASN A 247 -19.93 27.59 -11.96
C ASN A 247 -20.07 27.88 -10.45
N ASP A 248 -19.79 29.12 -10.05
CA ASP A 248 -19.99 29.62 -8.69
C ASP A 248 -21.47 29.71 -8.26
N GLU A 249 -22.39 29.86 -9.22
CA GLU A 249 -23.83 29.99 -8.97
C GLU A 249 -24.46 28.66 -8.52
N LEU A 250 -23.96 27.53 -9.02
CA LEU A 250 -24.34 26.19 -8.54
C LEU A 250 -23.99 26.01 -7.07
N VAL A 251 -22.76 26.38 -6.69
CA VAL A 251 -22.24 26.25 -5.33
C VAL A 251 -23.04 27.14 -4.37
N SER A 252 -23.29 28.41 -4.75
CA SER A 252 -24.07 29.33 -3.92
C SER A 252 -25.51 28.85 -3.68
N SER A 253 -26.13 28.25 -4.69
CA SER A 253 -27.49 27.74 -4.59
C SER A 253 -27.60 26.52 -3.69
N LEU A 254 -26.68 25.56 -3.80
CA LEU A 254 -26.65 24.36 -2.94
C LEU A 254 -26.36 24.70 -1.47
N ARG A 255 -25.53 25.72 -1.21
CA ARG A 255 -25.22 26.21 0.15
C ARG A 255 -26.46 26.57 0.96
N THR A 256 -27.52 27.06 0.31
CA THR A 256 -28.77 27.44 1.00
C THR A 256 -29.45 26.27 1.73
N LEU A 257 -29.16 25.03 1.32
CA LEU A 257 -29.73 23.80 1.89
C LEU A 257 -28.92 23.22 3.05
N VAL A 258 -27.76 23.79 3.37
CA VAL A 258 -26.92 23.37 4.49
C VAL A 258 -27.59 23.70 5.83
N GLN A 259 -28.16 24.89 5.99
CA GLN A 259 -28.81 25.28 7.25
C GLN A 259 -30.00 24.36 7.63
N PRO A 260 -30.90 23.99 6.70
CA PRO A 260 -31.90 22.94 6.94
C PRO A 260 -31.28 21.59 7.35
N THR A 261 -30.14 21.22 6.76
CA THR A 261 -29.43 19.97 7.09
C THR A 261 -28.86 20.01 8.52
N ILE A 262 -28.29 21.15 8.94
CA ILE A 262 -27.84 21.35 10.32
C ILE A 262 -29.03 21.25 11.30
N ALA A 263 -30.18 21.82 10.96
CA ALA A 263 -31.38 21.71 11.78
C ALA A 263 -31.90 20.26 11.88
N ALA A 264 -31.70 19.44 10.84
CA ALA A 264 -32.09 18.03 10.83
C ALA A 264 -31.30 17.16 11.83
N LEU A 265 -30.13 17.60 12.31
CA LEU A 265 -29.40 16.92 13.39
C LEU A 265 -30.19 16.85 14.70
N GLY A 266 -31.15 17.76 14.90
CA GLY A 266 -32.02 17.76 16.08
C GLY A 266 -33.12 16.69 16.06
N ASP A 267 -33.31 15.99 14.93
CA ASP A 267 -34.30 14.93 14.76
C ASP A 267 -33.63 13.55 14.74
N GLU A 268 -34.04 12.65 15.62
CA GLU A 268 -33.43 11.31 15.77
C GLU A 268 -33.57 10.45 14.50
N GLU A 269 -34.63 10.62 13.70
CA GLU A 269 -34.77 9.84 12.47
C GLU A 269 -33.87 10.35 11.36
N LEU A 270 -33.58 11.67 11.31
CA LEU A 270 -32.76 12.29 10.26
C LEU A 270 -31.27 12.40 10.62
N TYR A 271 -30.95 12.22 11.91
CA TYR A 271 -29.61 12.39 12.46
C TYR A 271 -28.51 11.73 11.63
N GLU A 272 -28.63 10.43 11.36
CA GLU A 272 -27.61 9.61 10.66
C GLU A 272 -27.23 10.19 9.29
N VAL A 273 -28.22 10.54 8.47
CA VAL A 273 -27.97 11.03 7.10
C VAL A 273 -27.45 12.46 7.11
N ALA A 274 -27.89 13.27 8.09
CA ALA A 274 -27.44 14.65 8.25
C ALA A 274 -26.01 14.73 8.79
N VAL A 275 -25.66 13.90 9.78
CA VAL A 275 -24.30 13.85 10.36
C VAL A 275 -23.31 13.30 9.35
N GLU A 276 -23.66 12.27 8.58
CA GLU A 276 -22.82 11.74 7.49
C GLU A 276 -22.50 12.83 6.47
N LEU A 277 -23.53 13.51 5.93
CA LEU A 277 -23.33 14.58 4.95
C LEU A 277 -22.47 15.73 5.49
N LEU A 278 -22.72 16.19 6.72
CA LEU A 278 -21.98 17.32 7.28
C LEU A 278 -20.53 16.97 7.59
N SER A 279 -20.28 15.79 8.18
CA SER A 279 -18.92 15.28 8.40
C SER A 279 -18.17 15.14 7.07
N ASP A 280 -18.80 14.57 6.05
CA ASP A 280 -18.23 14.41 4.71
C ASP A 280 -17.83 15.74 4.07
N ILE A 281 -18.69 16.76 4.15
CA ILE A 281 -18.41 18.10 3.63
C ILE A 281 -17.22 18.70 4.38
N LEU A 282 -17.19 18.60 5.70
CA LEU A 282 -16.12 19.16 6.53
C LEU A 282 -14.77 18.52 6.21
N SER A 283 -14.73 17.20 6.04
CA SER A 283 -13.48 16.47 5.77
C SER A 283 -13.00 16.62 4.32
N ASN A 284 -13.89 16.56 3.32
CA ASN A 284 -13.47 16.44 1.92
C ASN A 284 -13.70 17.71 1.08
N TYR A 285 -14.56 18.63 1.54
CA TYR A 285 -14.91 19.84 0.79
C TYR A 285 -15.20 21.05 1.70
N SER A 286 -14.35 21.29 2.70
CA SER A 286 -14.54 22.35 3.72
C SER A 286 -14.77 23.75 3.14
N GLY A 287 -14.14 24.07 1.99
CA GLY A 287 -14.34 25.33 1.25
C GLY A 287 -15.76 25.53 0.70
N PHE A 288 -16.61 24.50 0.73
CA PHE A 288 -18.04 24.63 0.42
C PHE A 288 -18.80 25.40 1.49
N LEU A 289 -18.40 25.34 2.77
CA LEU A 289 -19.13 25.98 3.86
C LEU A 289 -18.77 27.47 3.99
N THR A 290 -19.75 28.28 4.40
CA THR A 290 -19.56 29.71 4.70
C THR A 290 -19.30 29.91 6.19
N GLU A 291 -18.75 31.07 6.59
CA GLU A 291 -18.55 31.39 8.02
C GLU A 291 -19.85 31.32 8.83
N GLU A 292 -21.00 31.66 8.25
CA GLU A 292 -22.31 31.51 8.92
C GLU A 292 -22.67 30.05 9.24
N HIS A 293 -22.29 29.11 8.36
CA HIS A 293 -22.48 27.68 8.61
C HIS A 293 -21.55 27.18 9.71
N TYR A 294 -20.29 27.61 9.71
CA TYR A 294 -19.33 27.30 10.77
C TYR A 294 -19.82 27.83 12.12
N GLU A 295 -20.30 29.07 12.18
CA GLU A 295 -20.89 29.66 13.39
C GLU A 295 -22.11 28.88 13.89
N SER A 296 -22.97 28.41 12.97
CA SER A 296 -24.11 27.55 13.29
C SER A 296 -23.66 26.20 13.90
N LEU A 297 -22.62 25.57 13.35
CA LEU A 297 -22.07 24.31 13.88
C LEU A 297 -21.40 24.51 15.25
N PHE A 298 -20.59 25.56 15.42
CA PHE A 298 -19.98 25.85 16.73
C PHE A 298 -21.04 26.16 17.78
N SER A 299 -22.11 26.89 17.42
CA SER A 299 -23.21 27.18 18.36
C SER A 299 -24.02 25.93 18.71
N LEU A 300 -24.19 24.99 17.77
CA LEU A 300 -24.79 23.69 18.01
C LEU A 300 -24.03 22.91 19.09
N PHE A 301 -22.70 22.92 19.04
CA PHE A 301 -21.87 22.22 20.04
C PHE A 301 -21.96 22.81 21.45
N GLU A 302 -22.37 24.07 21.60
CA GLU A 302 -22.60 24.72 22.90
C GLU A 302 -23.98 24.41 23.52
N THR A 303 -24.88 23.75 22.77
CA THR A 303 -26.23 23.42 23.24
C THR A 303 -26.27 22.30 24.29
N GLN A 304 -27.35 22.23 25.07
CA GLN A 304 -27.59 21.11 25.99
C GLN A 304 -27.75 19.75 25.30
N TRP A 305 -28.23 19.75 24.05
CA TRP A 305 -28.36 18.54 23.24
C TRP A 305 -26.98 17.92 22.96
N SER A 306 -26.03 18.75 22.51
CA SER A 306 -24.63 18.36 22.26
C SER A 306 -23.96 17.84 23.53
N GLN A 307 -24.12 18.55 24.66
CA GLN A 307 -23.51 18.15 25.93
C GLN A 307 -23.95 16.76 26.40
N LYS A 308 -25.22 16.38 26.20
CA LYS A 308 -25.70 15.04 26.54
C LYS A 308 -25.07 13.95 25.67
N ARG A 309 -24.98 14.17 24.34
CA ARG A 309 -24.35 13.22 23.42
C ARG A 309 -22.85 13.09 23.68
N TYR A 310 -22.17 14.22 23.92
CA TYR A 310 -20.77 14.23 24.33
C TYR A 310 -20.54 13.43 25.62
N GLN A 311 -21.37 13.63 26.65
CA GLN A 311 -21.24 12.89 27.91
C GLN A 311 -21.47 11.39 27.75
N ARG A 312 -22.45 10.98 26.92
CA ARG A 312 -22.67 9.55 26.59
C ARG A 312 -21.40 8.94 25.98
N LEU A 313 -20.85 9.57 24.94
CA LEU A 313 -19.66 9.10 24.26
C LEU A 313 -18.46 8.98 25.19
N VAL A 314 -18.17 10.01 26.00
CA VAL A 314 -17.03 10.00 26.94
C VAL A 314 -17.24 8.99 28.08
N GLN A 315 -18.48 8.67 28.44
CA GLN A 315 -18.81 7.64 29.45
C GLN A 315 -18.77 6.21 28.92
N GLY A 316 -18.41 6.00 27.64
CA GLY A 316 -18.24 4.68 27.04
C GLY A 316 -19.43 4.20 26.21
N ASP A 317 -20.34 5.10 25.83
CA ASP A 317 -21.37 4.80 24.83
C ASP A 317 -20.78 4.93 23.42
N PHE A 318 -20.36 3.78 22.86
CA PHE A 318 -19.80 3.69 21.51
C PHE A 318 -20.81 3.16 20.49
N ASP A 319 -22.10 3.35 20.76
CA ASP A 319 -23.12 3.15 19.74
C ASP A 319 -22.83 4.05 18.52
N PHE A 320 -23.26 3.59 17.34
CA PHE A 320 -22.94 4.22 16.06
C PHE A 320 -23.26 5.72 16.03
N ASP A 321 -24.39 6.13 16.62
CA ASP A 321 -24.82 7.53 16.68
C ASP A 321 -23.89 8.41 17.54
N SER A 322 -23.38 7.87 18.64
CA SER A 322 -22.48 8.57 19.56
C SER A 322 -21.09 8.73 18.95
N VAL A 323 -20.61 7.71 18.22
CA VAL A 323 -19.34 7.79 17.47
C VAL A 323 -19.44 8.81 16.33
N GLN A 324 -20.53 8.81 15.56
CA GLN A 324 -20.77 9.79 14.50
C GLN A 324 -20.77 11.23 15.03
N PHE A 325 -21.33 11.46 16.23
CA PHE A 325 -21.25 12.77 16.89
C PHE A 325 -19.80 13.20 17.15
N GLY A 326 -18.97 12.30 17.69
CA GLY A 326 -17.55 12.55 17.91
C GLY A 326 -16.80 12.83 16.60
N GLN A 327 -17.10 12.09 15.54
CA GLN A 327 -16.52 12.29 14.21
C GLN A 327 -16.90 13.65 13.61
N LEU A 328 -18.15 14.12 13.79
CA LEU A 328 -18.56 15.46 13.36
C LEU A 328 -17.78 16.55 14.10
N MET A 329 -17.54 16.38 15.41
CA MET A 329 -16.72 17.32 16.18
C MET A 329 -15.28 17.37 15.65
N ILE A 330 -14.69 16.21 15.37
CA ILE A 330 -13.33 16.09 14.84
C ILE A 330 -13.25 16.72 13.45
N ALA A 331 -14.16 16.40 12.54
CA ALA A 331 -14.20 16.95 11.18
C ALA A 331 -14.33 18.49 11.20
N LEU A 332 -15.12 19.05 12.12
CA LEU A 332 -15.18 20.51 12.32
C LEU A 332 -13.84 21.07 12.80
N GLY A 333 -13.20 20.38 13.75
CA GLY A 333 -11.86 20.71 14.23
C GLY A 333 -10.83 20.75 13.10
N ASP A 334 -10.74 19.68 12.30
CA ASP A 334 -9.81 19.56 11.18
C ASP A 334 -10.01 20.67 10.15
N SER A 335 -11.27 20.95 9.79
CA SER A 335 -11.60 21.98 8.79
C SER A 335 -11.16 23.40 9.19
N LYS A 336 -10.97 23.66 10.49
CA LYS A 336 -10.59 24.96 11.05
C LYS A 336 -9.33 24.87 11.92
N VAL A 337 -8.50 23.84 11.74
CA VAL A 337 -7.33 23.55 12.60
C VAL A 337 -6.38 24.74 12.70
N GLN A 338 -6.05 25.39 11.58
CA GLN A 338 -5.18 26.57 11.57
C GLN A 338 -5.76 27.75 12.35
N ASN A 339 -7.08 27.97 12.26
CA ASN A 339 -7.75 29.02 13.02
C ASN A 339 -7.74 28.68 14.51
N LEU A 340 -8.01 27.42 14.87
CA LEU A 340 -8.01 26.96 16.27
C LEU A 340 -6.63 27.08 16.92
N ILE A 341 -5.54 26.81 16.19
CA ILE A 341 -4.17 26.98 16.67
C ILE A 341 -3.86 28.44 17.04
N CYS A 342 -4.24 29.37 16.17
CA CYS A 342 -3.95 30.80 16.34
C CYS A 342 -4.94 31.52 17.28
N SER A 343 -6.12 30.92 17.50
CA SER A 343 -7.17 31.51 18.32
C SER A 343 -6.88 31.39 19.82
N VAL A 344 -7.10 32.49 20.56
CA VAL A 344 -6.93 32.55 22.03
C VAL A 344 -8.25 32.89 22.73
N ASP A 345 -9.38 32.69 22.04
CA ASP A 345 -10.70 32.96 22.60
C ASP A 345 -11.21 31.80 23.46
N ASP A 346 -12.11 32.13 24.40
CA ASP A 346 -12.67 31.17 25.35
C ASP A 346 -13.53 30.08 24.67
N ARG A 347 -14.08 30.34 23.48
CA ARG A 347 -14.91 29.38 22.76
C ARG A 347 -14.04 28.32 22.10
N SER A 348 -12.99 28.72 21.39
CA SER A 348 -12.00 27.81 20.79
C SER A 348 -11.29 26.98 21.85
N THR A 349 -10.92 27.59 22.98
CA THR A 349 -10.31 26.89 24.12
C THR A 349 -11.23 25.81 24.70
N ARG A 350 -12.53 26.11 24.87
CA ARG A 350 -13.53 25.13 25.34
C ARG A 350 -13.77 24.00 24.32
N PHE A 351 -13.75 24.33 23.04
CA PHE A 351 -13.91 23.34 21.97
C PHE A 351 -12.71 22.39 21.91
N LEU A 352 -11.47 22.91 21.92
CA LEU A 352 -10.24 22.11 22.01
C LEU A 352 -10.20 21.25 23.29
N ALA A 353 -10.67 21.78 24.42
CA ALA A 353 -10.78 21.00 25.64
C ALA A 353 -11.78 19.83 25.52
N SER A 354 -12.84 20.00 24.72
CA SER A 354 -13.82 18.95 24.43
C SER A 354 -13.23 17.90 23.48
N LEU A 355 -12.49 18.31 22.44
CA LEU A 355 -11.75 17.39 21.56
C LEU A 355 -10.70 16.59 22.33
N ARG A 356 -9.97 17.22 23.26
CA ARG A 356 -9.08 16.49 24.18
C ARG A 356 -9.85 15.49 25.03
N GLY A 357 -11.04 15.84 25.50
CA GLY A 357 -11.85 14.94 26.31
C GLY A 357 -12.29 13.67 25.57
N LEU A 358 -12.37 13.68 24.24
CA LEU A 358 -12.59 12.47 23.44
C LEU A 358 -11.47 11.44 23.61
N LEU A 359 -10.21 11.86 23.81
CA LEU A 359 -9.09 10.97 24.12
C LEU A 359 -9.21 10.28 25.49
N SER A 360 -10.09 10.79 26.35
CA SER A 360 -10.33 10.29 27.70
C SER A 360 -11.60 9.44 27.83
N ALA A 361 -12.23 9.05 26.73
CA ALA A 361 -13.43 8.22 26.74
C ALA A 361 -13.22 6.89 27.49
N GLN A 362 -14.21 6.43 28.24
CA GLN A 362 -14.08 5.19 29.04
C GLN A 362 -14.09 3.96 28.14
N GLY A 363 -13.19 3.02 28.39
CA GLY A 363 -13.03 1.79 27.61
C GLY A 363 -11.64 1.68 27.00
N TYR A 364 -11.27 0.50 26.52
CA TYR A 364 -9.95 0.29 25.92
C TYR A 364 -9.90 0.74 24.46
N PRO A 365 -8.84 1.47 24.02
CA PRO A 365 -8.70 1.90 22.63
C PRO A 365 -8.87 0.75 21.63
N VAL A 366 -9.56 1.03 20.54
CA VAL A 366 -9.88 0.09 19.45
C VAL A 366 -10.89 -0.99 19.81
N ASN A 367 -10.74 -1.70 20.94
CA ASN A 367 -11.66 -2.78 21.32
C ASN A 367 -13.06 -2.21 21.66
N GLU A 368 -13.14 -1.35 22.67
CA GLU A 368 -14.36 -0.67 23.09
C GLU A 368 -14.39 0.76 22.53
N ASP A 369 -13.35 1.54 22.81
CA ASP A 369 -13.25 2.94 22.45
C ASP A 369 -12.91 3.11 20.97
N LYS A 370 -13.96 3.39 20.18
CA LYS A 370 -13.89 3.64 18.74
C LYS A 370 -13.57 5.10 18.37
N ILE A 371 -13.57 6.04 19.32
CA ILE A 371 -13.30 7.47 19.06
C ILE A 371 -11.84 7.85 19.33
N PHE A 372 -11.11 7.06 20.12
CA PHE A 372 -9.71 7.34 20.48
C PHE A 372 -8.80 7.59 19.28
N VAL A 373 -8.80 6.69 18.29
CA VAL A 373 -7.91 6.78 17.11
C VAL A 373 -8.22 8.01 16.26
N PRO A 374 -9.49 8.27 15.86
CA PRO A 374 -9.84 9.52 15.16
C PRO A 374 -9.46 10.79 15.95
N ALA A 375 -9.65 10.79 17.27
CA ALA A 375 -9.27 11.94 18.09
C ALA A 375 -7.74 12.12 18.14
N LEU A 376 -6.98 11.03 18.15
CA LEU A 376 -5.52 11.05 18.13
C LEU A 376 -4.95 11.56 16.80
N GLU A 377 -5.56 11.17 15.68
CA GLU A 377 -5.24 11.67 14.34
C GLU A 377 -5.40 13.20 14.28
N PHE A 378 -6.52 13.74 14.79
CA PHE A 378 -6.73 15.19 14.90
C PHE A 378 -5.58 15.89 15.64
N TRP A 379 -5.15 15.38 16.80
CA TRP A 379 -4.05 15.98 17.56
C TRP A 379 -2.71 15.87 16.84
N SER A 380 -2.50 14.82 16.04
CA SER A 380 -1.31 14.68 15.20
C SER A 380 -1.29 15.74 14.11
N THR A 381 -2.40 15.91 13.38
CA THR A 381 -2.58 16.99 12.39
C THR A 381 -2.47 18.38 13.02
N PHE A 382 -2.98 18.56 14.25
CA PHE A 382 -2.85 19.82 15.00
C PHE A 382 -1.38 20.16 15.26
N VAL A 383 -0.57 19.19 15.71
CA VAL A 383 0.85 19.39 15.98
C VAL A 383 1.65 19.63 14.70
N GLU A 384 1.37 18.89 13.63
CA GLU A 384 2.01 19.08 12.32
C GLU A 384 1.72 20.48 11.76
N THR A 385 0.44 20.88 11.74
CA THR A 385 0.03 22.22 11.28
C THR A 385 0.61 23.33 12.16
N MET A 386 0.68 23.10 13.47
CA MET A 386 1.32 24.01 14.41
C MET A 386 2.81 24.16 14.09
N THR A 387 3.51 23.06 13.82
CA THR A 387 4.92 23.04 13.46
C THR A 387 5.16 23.83 12.18
N ASP A 388 4.39 23.55 11.13
CA ASP A 388 4.44 24.31 9.87
C ASP A 388 4.21 25.81 10.09
N SER A 389 3.23 26.17 10.91
CA SER A 389 2.91 27.58 11.22
C SER A 389 4.03 28.29 11.99
N ILE A 390 4.75 27.57 12.87
CA ILE A 390 5.90 28.11 13.61
C ILE A 390 7.05 28.48 12.66
N TYR A 391 7.27 27.67 11.62
CA TYR A 391 8.36 27.81 10.66
C TYR A 391 8.00 28.67 9.43
N SER A 392 6.71 28.88 9.13
CA SER A 392 6.26 29.68 7.99
C SER A 392 6.19 31.19 8.23
N GLU A 393 6.03 31.66 9.47
CA GLU A 393 5.87 33.08 9.77
C GLU A 393 7.19 33.77 10.20
N GLU A 394 7.69 34.64 9.31
CA GLU A 394 8.59 35.76 9.64
C GLU A 394 7.74 36.95 10.16
N ASP A 395 7.99 37.41 11.39
CA ASP A 395 7.58 38.71 11.98
C ASP A 395 6.17 38.91 12.61
N GLY A 396 5.40 37.86 12.92
CA GLY A 396 4.23 37.96 13.82
C GLY A 396 4.56 37.82 15.32
N SER A 397 3.85 38.52 16.23
CA SER A 397 3.97 38.24 17.66
C SER A 397 3.38 36.87 17.97
N LYS A 398 4.24 35.86 18.17
CA LYS A 398 3.92 34.45 18.43
C LYS A 398 3.31 34.20 19.82
N THR A 399 2.28 34.96 20.19
CA THR A 399 1.61 34.91 21.51
C THR A 399 0.74 33.68 21.68
N TRP A 400 0.33 33.03 20.58
CA TRP A 400 -0.51 31.84 20.58
C TRP A 400 0.29 30.55 20.88
N ILE A 401 1.60 30.52 20.60
CA ILE A 401 2.44 29.32 20.75
C ILE A 401 2.35 28.73 22.16
N PRO A 402 2.52 29.49 23.26
CA PRO A 402 2.46 28.90 24.60
C PRO A 402 1.11 28.24 24.91
N THR A 403 0.01 28.85 24.45
CA THR A 403 -1.36 28.31 24.65
C THR A 403 -1.56 27.03 23.83
N ALA A 404 -1.16 27.04 22.56
CA ALA A 404 -1.24 25.87 21.68
C ALA A 404 -0.36 24.71 22.19
N THR A 405 0.87 24.99 22.61
CA THR A 405 1.76 23.99 23.23
C THR A 405 1.15 23.43 24.51
N SER A 406 0.49 24.25 25.33
CA SER A 406 -0.20 23.77 26.54
C SER A 406 -1.30 22.75 26.20
N HIS A 407 -2.11 23.03 25.18
CA HIS A 407 -3.14 22.09 24.73
C HIS A 407 -2.57 20.74 24.26
N VAL A 408 -1.47 20.78 23.50
CA VAL A 408 -0.78 19.57 23.04
C VAL A 408 -0.21 18.78 24.22
N LEU A 409 0.47 19.43 25.16
CA LEU A 409 1.01 18.78 26.36
C LEU A 409 -0.08 18.18 27.23
N GLU A 410 -1.23 18.84 27.35
CA GLU A 410 -2.40 18.32 28.05
C GLU A 410 -3.00 17.10 27.34
N ALA A 411 -3.06 17.10 26.01
CA ALA A 411 -3.47 15.94 25.23
C ALA A 411 -2.51 14.75 25.44
N VAL A 412 -1.20 14.98 25.32
CA VAL A 412 -0.15 13.98 25.60
C VAL A 412 -0.28 13.42 27.00
N SER A 413 -0.54 14.26 28.01
CA SER A 413 -0.73 13.85 29.41
C SER A 413 -1.91 12.90 29.63
N THR A 414 -2.88 12.90 28.70
CA THR A 414 -4.04 12.00 28.69
C THR A 414 -3.70 10.71 27.94
N VAL A 415 -3.13 10.83 26.75
CA VAL A 415 -2.88 9.73 25.81
C VAL A 415 -1.89 8.70 26.35
N TRP A 416 -0.84 9.10 27.06
CA TRP A 416 0.17 8.15 27.55
C TRP A 416 -0.40 7.12 28.55
N LYS A 417 -1.47 7.46 29.28
CA LYS A 417 -2.15 6.50 30.18
C LYS A 417 -3.02 5.52 29.41
N ARG A 418 -3.52 5.93 28.24
CA ARG A 418 -4.42 5.15 27.40
C ARG A 418 -3.69 4.03 26.65
N VAL A 419 -2.38 4.18 26.45
CA VAL A 419 -1.53 3.14 25.83
C VAL A 419 -1.08 2.05 26.78
N ALA A 420 -1.45 2.12 28.06
CA ALA A 420 -1.17 1.07 29.03
C ALA A 420 -1.95 -0.20 28.67
N TYR A 421 -1.27 -1.35 28.71
CA TYR A 421 -1.95 -2.62 28.44
C TYR A 421 -3.08 -2.90 29.46
N PRO A 422 -4.22 -3.44 29.00
CA PRO A 422 -5.22 -4.00 29.91
C PRO A 422 -4.65 -5.15 30.75
N PRO A 423 -5.32 -5.51 31.87
CA PRO A 423 -5.05 -6.73 32.60
C PRO A 423 -5.01 -7.96 31.68
N ALA A 424 -4.13 -8.92 31.99
CA ALA A 424 -3.82 -10.04 31.09
C ALA A 424 -5.04 -10.92 30.76
N ASN A 425 -6.02 -11.02 31.65
CA ASN A 425 -7.28 -11.71 31.40
C ASN A 425 -8.13 -11.02 30.33
N VAL A 426 -8.29 -9.70 30.41
CA VAL A 426 -9.04 -8.90 29.42
C VAL A 426 -8.34 -8.96 28.06
N PHE A 427 -7.02 -8.76 28.04
CA PHE A 427 -6.24 -8.83 26.79
C PHE A 427 -6.33 -10.21 26.10
N ALA A 428 -6.46 -11.28 26.88
CA ALA A 428 -6.57 -12.64 26.37
C ALA A 428 -7.95 -12.94 25.74
N GLU A 429 -8.99 -12.21 26.13
CA GLU A 429 -10.34 -12.33 25.57
C GLU A 429 -10.47 -11.63 24.21
N TRP A 430 -9.61 -10.64 23.92
CA TRP A 430 -9.60 -9.93 22.65
C TRP A 430 -9.26 -10.84 21.47
N ASP A 431 -9.87 -10.56 20.33
CA ASP A 431 -9.58 -11.24 19.09
C ASP A 431 -8.25 -10.76 18.46
N SER A 432 -7.86 -11.35 17.32
CA SER A 432 -6.64 -10.95 16.64
C SER A 432 -6.68 -9.54 16.06
N ALA A 433 -7.86 -9.04 15.67
CA ALA A 433 -8.04 -7.74 15.04
C ALA A 433 -7.90 -6.62 16.08
N ASP A 434 -8.54 -6.77 17.24
CA ASP A 434 -8.45 -5.82 18.35
C ASP A 434 -7.03 -5.71 18.91
N ARG A 435 -6.32 -6.83 19.05
CA ARG A 435 -4.92 -6.83 19.49
C ARG A 435 -4.00 -6.16 18.48
N ALA A 436 -4.22 -6.36 17.19
CA ALA A 436 -3.46 -5.72 16.13
C ALA A 436 -3.74 -4.21 16.10
N GLY A 437 -5.01 -3.83 16.11
CA GLY A 437 -5.42 -2.43 16.09
C GLY A 437 -5.00 -1.66 17.34
N PHE A 438 -5.03 -2.24 18.55
CA PHE A 438 -4.43 -1.61 19.73
C PHE A 438 -2.92 -1.42 19.57
N GLY A 439 -2.23 -2.38 18.94
CA GLY A 439 -0.83 -2.25 18.58
C GLY A 439 -0.56 -1.09 17.62
N ASP A 440 -1.43 -0.85 16.65
CA ASP A 440 -1.34 0.26 15.71
C ASP A 440 -1.66 1.59 16.40
N ALA A 441 -2.71 1.66 17.22
CA ALA A 441 -3.02 2.85 18.02
C ALA A 441 -1.86 3.27 18.94
N ARG A 442 -1.09 2.32 19.48
CA ARG A 442 0.13 2.64 20.25
C ARG A 442 1.24 3.24 19.39
N LYS A 443 1.36 2.84 18.12
CA LYS A 443 2.31 3.45 17.17
C LYS A 443 1.87 4.86 16.81
N ASP A 444 0.58 5.08 16.57
CA ASP A 444 0.05 6.43 16.31
C ASP A 444 0.35 7.38 17.49
N VAL A 445 0.28 6.88 18.73
CA VAL A 445 0.70 7.65 19.91
C VAL A 445 2.20 7.93 19.91
N ALA A 446 3.03 6.96 19.49
CA ALA A 446 4.46 7.17 19.37
C ALA A 446 4.77 8.26 18.33
N ASP A 447 4.08 8.26 17.19
CA ASP A 447 4.24 9.25 16.12
C ASP A 447 3.79 10.65 16.61
N LEU A 448 2.66 10.76 17.32
CA LEU A 448 2.24 12.00 17.96
C LEU A 448 3.30 12.54 18.93
N LEU A 449 3.92 11.68 19.74
CA LEU A 449 4.97 12.08 20.68
C LEU A 449 6.22 12.61 19.95
N GLN A 450 6.62 11.96 18.85
CA GLN A 450 7.73 12.41 18.03
C GLN A 450 7.44 13.76 17.38
N SER A 451 6.24 13.95 16.81
CA SER A 451 5.80 15.24 16.28
C SER A 451 5.74 16.30 17.38
N THR A 452 5.26 15.98 18.58
CA THR A 452 5.23 16.90 19.73
C THR A 452 6.63 17.31 20.15
N PHE A 453 7.60 16.40 20.10
CA PHE A 453 8.99 16.70 20.44
C PHE A 453 9.58 17.80 19.54
N THR A 454 9.18 17.89 18.27
CA THR A 454 9.67 18.95 17.37
C THR A 454 9.28 20.35 17.87
N VAL A 455 8.16 20.47 18.57
CA VAL A 455 7.66 21.72 19.18
C VAL A 455 8.24 21.95 20.58
N THR A 456 8.27 20.91 21.42
CA THR A 456 8.62 21.07 22.86
C THR A 456 10.09 20.85 23.17
N GLY A 457 10.77 19.98 22.43
CA GLY A 457 12.17 19.60 22.63
C GLY A 457 12.44 18.75 23.89
N PRO A 458 13.67 18.85 24.48
CA PRO A 458 14.14 18.04 25.61
C PRO A 458 13.24 17.94 26.86
N PRO A 459 12.44 18.95 27.24
CA PRO A 459 11.53 18.84 28.39
C PRO A 459 10.56 17.65 28.32
N LEU A 460 10.19 17.20 27.12
CA LEU A 460 9.32 16.03 26.93
C LEU A 460 9.99 14.73 27.38
N ILE A 461 11.28 14.56 27.07
CA ILE A 461 12.10 13.43 27.54
C ILE A 461 12.19 13.44 29.07
N SER A 462 12.47 14.62 29.65
CA SER A 462 12.54 14.80 31.10
C SER A 462 11.22 14.44 31.80
N THR A 463 10.08 14.71 31.16
CA THR A 463 8.77 14.34 31.66
C THR A 463 8.59 12.82 31.72
N PHE A 464 8.82 12.11 30.61
CA PHE A 464 8.66 10.65 30.56
C PHE A 464 9.72 9.89 31.35
N ALA A 465 10.95 10.41 31.45
CA ALA A 465 11.97 9.87 32.34
C ALA A 465 11.56 9.98 33.81
N SER A 466 11.00 11.13 34.22
CA SER A 466 10.48 11.33 35.57
C SER A 466 9.31 10.40 35.87
N LEU A 467 8.38 10.24 34.93
CA LEU A 467 7.25 9.29 35.07
C LEU A 467 7.74 7.84 35.18
N THR A 468 8.75 7.46 34.41
CA THR A 468 9.38 6.13 34.47
C THR A 468 9.98 5.88 35.86
N LEU A 469 10.75 6.84 36.39
CA LEU A 469 11.37 6.76 37.72
C LEU A 469 10.32 6.69 38.85
N GLN A 470 9.26 7.50 38.77
CA GLN A 470 8.16 7.50 39.75
C GLN A 470 7.40 6.16 39.76
N SER A 471 7.32 5.49 38.61
CA SER A 471 6.54 4.26 38.44
C SER A 471 7.33 2.98 38.77
N LEU A 472 8.58 3.08 39.25
CA LEU A 472 9.40 1.93 39.69
C LEU A 472 8.86 1.22 40.95
N SER A 473 7.74 1.67 41.50
CA SER A 473 7.10 1.06 42.66
C SER A 473 6.34 -0.24 42.29
N PRO A 474 6.24 -1.22 43.21
CA PRO A 474 5.65 -2.53 42.91
C PRO A 474 4.14 -2.52 42.58
N ASN A 475 3.45 -1.39 42.75
CA ASN A 475 2.02 -1.26 42.49
C ASN A 475 1.68 -0.55 41.17
N SER A 476 2.68 -0.08 40.42
CA SER A 476 2.49 0.81 39.24
C SER A 476 3.08 0.24 37.95
N TRP A 477 3.07 -1.09 37.78
CA TRP A 477 3.69 -1.73 36.62
C TRP A 477 3.06 -1.37 35.26
N SER A 478 1.75 -1.09 35.21
CA SER A 478 1.09 -0.59 34.00
C SER A 478 1.64 0.77 33.59
N ASP A 479 1.80 1.65 34.56
CA ASP A 479 2.26 3.02 34.36
C ASP A 479 3.75 3.05 34.00
N LEU A 480 4.54 2.15 34.61
CA LEU A 480 5.94 1.93 34.24
C LEU A 480 6.06 1.46 32.79
N GLU A 481 5.24 0.50 32.36
CA GLU A 481 5.27 0.00 30.99
C GLU A 481 4.89 1.09 29.99
N ALA A 482 3.83 1.84 30.26
CA ALA A 482 3.37 2.92 29.39
C ALA A 482 4.39 4.08 29.33
N ALA A 483 4.93 4.51 30.47
CA ALA A 483 5.95 5.56 30.53
C ALA A 483 7.25 5.13 29.83
N ALA A 484 7.70 3.89 30.04
CA ALA A 484 8.88 3.35 29.36
C ALA A 484 8.66 3.20 27.85
N PHE A 485 7.45 2.82 27.43
CA PHE A 485 7.07 2.80 26.01
C PHE A 485 7.15 4.20 25.39
N CYS A 486 6.51 5.20 26.01
CA CYS A 486 6.52 6.58 25.54
C CYS A 486 7.94 7.18 25.52
N LEU A 487 8.75 6.93 26.56
CA LEU A 487 10.15 7.34 26.58
C LEU A 487 10.94 6.68 25.44
N GLY A 488 10.80 5.36 25.28
CA GLY A 488 11.46 4.62 24.21
C GLY A 488 11.04 5.08 22.82
N SER A 489 9.82 5.59 22.62
CA SER A 489 9.35 6.11 21.33
C SER A 489 10.02 7.42 20.92
N LEU A 490 10.60 8.15 21.87
CA LEU A 490 11.34 9.39 21.65
C LEU A 490 12.85 9.19 21.45
N ALA A 491 13.33 7.94 21.43
CA ALA A 491 14.76 7.65 21.35
C ALA A 491 15.41 8.19 20.06
N GLU A 492 14.73 8.08 18.92
CA GLU A 492 15.20 8.58 17.63
C GLU A 492 15.31 10.12 17.60
N CYS A 493 14.45 10.82 18.35
CA CYS A 493 14.45 12.28 18.42
C CYS A 493 15.70 12.86 19.11
N VAL A 494 16.40 12.05 19.91
CA VAL A 494 17.60 12.44 20.66
C VAL A 494 18.85 11.68 20.20
N ALA A 495 18.76 10.95 19.07
CA ALA A 495 19.90 10.28 18.48
C ALA A 495 20.98 11.31 18.11
N GLY A 496 22.13 11.27 18.79
CA GLY A 496 23.24 12.19 18.59
C GLY A 496 23.19 13.53 19.34
N ASP A 497 22.17 13.80 20.18
CA ASP A 497 22.14 14.98 21.08
C ASP A 497 22.52 14.57 22.52
N ASP A 498 23.45 15.29 23.14
CA ASP A 498 23.97 15.03 24.49
C ASP A 498 23.12 15.69 25.60
N LYS A 499 22.24 16.64 25.27
CA LYS A 499 21.44 17.41 26.24
C LYS A 499 20.53 16.56 27.12
N CYS A 500 20.13 15.38 26.65
CA CYS A 500 19.25 14.47 27.38
C CYS A 500 20.01 13.39 28.16
N ASP A 501 21.34 13.31 28.04
CA ASP A 501 22.14 12.22 28.60
C ASP A 501 22.10 12.21 30.13
N ASP A 502 22.00 13.36 30.79
CA ASP A 502 21.87 13.45 32.26
C ASP A 502 20.55 12.85 32.76
N THR A 503 19.45 13.17 32.07
CA THR A 503 18.12 12.63 32.34
C THR A 503 18.09 11.11 32.11
N LEU A 504 18.68 10.63 31.02
CA LEU A 504 18.77 9.21 30.72
C LEU A 504 19.68 8.47 31.71
N ARG A 505 20.77 9.10 32.17
CA ARG A 505 21.65 8.55 33.21
C ARG A 505 20.90 8.31 34.51
N ALA A 506 19.98 9.19 34.89
CA ALA A 506 19.14 8.99 36.07
C ALA A 506 18.24 7.74 35.93
N VAL A 507 17.72 7.47 34.72
CA VAL A 507 16.89 6.28 34.45
C VAL A 507 17.72 4.99 34.46
N PHE A 508 18.84 4.94 33.73
CA PHE A 508 19.64 3.71 33.59
C PHE A 508 20.53 3.41 34.81
N SER A 509 20.77 4.39 35.69
CA SER A 509 21.46 4.17 36.97
C SER A 509 20.49 3.87 38.12
N SER A 510 19.18 3.80 37.84
CA SER A 510 18.13 3.47 38.82
C SER A 510 18.10 1.96 39.13
N PRO A 511 17.32 1.49 40.13
CA PRO A 511 17.18 0.05 40.41
C PRO A 511 16.44 -0.74 39.31
N LEU A 512 16.14 -0.12 38.16
CA LEU A 512 15.48 -0.76 37.03
C LEU A 512 16.16 -2.07 36.62
N PHE A 513 17.49 -2.11 36.54
CA PHE A 513 18.21 -3.32 36.14
C PHE A 513 18.06 -4.46 37.16
N GLU A 514 18.10 -4.16 38.46
CA GLU A 514 17.91 -5.15 39.52
C GLU A 514 16.48 -5.70 39.53
N LEU A 515 15.49 -4.82 39.32
CA LEU A 515 14.08 -5.23 39.21
C LEU A 515 13.84 -6.16 38.01
N LEU A 516 14.49 -5.91 36.87
CA LEU A 516 14.34 -6.75 35.67
C LEU A 516 14.95 -8.16 35.84
N GLN A 517 15.94 -8.32 36.71
CA GLN A 517 16.53 -9.62 37.07
C GLN A 517 15.62 -10.44 38.00
N THR A 518 14.64 -9.80 38.66
CA THR A 518 13.74 -10.48 39.61
C THR A 518 12.76 -11.41 38.87
N SER A 519 12.30 -12.47 39.57
CA SER A 519 11.43 -13.51 39.02
C SER A 519 10.12 -12.97 38.41
N ARG A 520 9.57 -13.69 37.44
CA ARG A 520 8.32 -13.33 36.73
C ARG A 520 7.11 -13.03 37.63
N ASP A 521 7.09 -13.54 38.86
CA ASP A 521 5.98 -13.34 39.80
C ASP A 521 5.90 -11.90 40.36
N THR A 522 6.97 -11.10 40.25
CA THR A 522 7.01 -9.74 40.79
C THR A 522 6.67 -8.66 39.76
N MET A 523 6.98 -8.87 38.48
CA MET A 523 6.76 -7.89 37.40
C MET A 523 6.15 -8.56 36.16
N PRO A 524 5.04 -8.02 35.60
CA PRO A 524 4.41 -8.55 34.40
C PRO A 524 5.37 -8.69 33.21
N GLY A 525 5.24 -9.77 32.44
CA GLY A 525 6.12 -10.05 31.30
C GLY A 525 6.18 -8.94 30.26
N ARG A 526 5.06 -8.25 30.00
CA ARG A 526 5.01 -7.10 29.06
C ARG A 526 5.86 -5.92 29.54
N ALA A 527 5.75 -5.55 30.80
CA ALA A 527 6.56 -4.47 31.39
C ALA A 527 8.06 -4.80 31.28
N ARG A 528 8.45 -6.04 31.58
CA ARG A 528 9.85 -6.52 31.41
C ARG A 528 10.31 -6.41 29.96
N GLN A 529 9.48 -6.83 29.00
CA GLN A 529 9.79 -6.72 27.56
C GLN A 529 10.00 -5.26 27.14
N THR A 530 9.09 -4.36 27.50
CA THR A 530 9.16 -2.93 27.15
C THR A 530 10.42 -2.28 27.75
N CYS A 531 10.75 -2.55 29.01
CA CYS A 531 11.96 -2.02 29.63
C CYS A 531 13.26 -2.59 29.02
N ILE A 532 13.28 -3.84 28.55
CA ILE A 532 14.43 -4.39 27.80
C ILE A 532 14.54 -3.72 26.42
N SER A 533 13.42 -3.52 25.73
CA SER A 533 13.39 -2.78 24.48
C SER A 533 13.79 -1.31 24.66
N LEU A 534 13.58 -0.71 25.83
CA LEU A 534 14.08 0.63 26.15
C LEU A 534 15.61 0.70 26.07
N ILE A 535 16.31 -0.32 26.59
CA ILE A 535 17.78 -0.43 26.50
C ILE A 535 18.22 -0.54 25.04
N GLU A 536 17.51 -1.32 24.24
CA GLU A 536 17.78 -1.48 22.79
C GLU A 536 17.66 -0.14 22.06
N ARG A 537 16.59 0.62 22.30
CA ARG A 537 16.29 1.87 21.59
C ARG A 537 17.28 2.99 21.91
N TYR A 538 17.87 2.99 23.10
CA TYR A 538 18.88 3.97 23.52
C TYR A 538 20.32 3.48 23.31
N SER A 539 20.60 2.68 22.27
CA SER A 539 21.96 2.21 21.97
C SER A 539 22.97 3.35 21.83
N ASP A 540 22.57 4.44 21.18
CA ASP A 540 23.44 5.57 20.88
C ASP A 540 23.83 6.34 22.16
N TYR A 541 22.96 6.31 23.19
CA TYR A 541 23.28 6.83 24.51
C TYR A 541 24.38 6.00 25.18
N PHE A 542 24.32 4.66 25.10
CA PHE A 542 25.35 3.79 25.67
C PHE A 542 26.70 3.88 24.95
N GLU A 543 26.72 4.30 23.68
CA GLU A 543 27.94 4.61 22.95
C GLU A 543 28.66 5.85 23.53
N ARG A 544 27.89 6.86 23.95
CA ARG A 544 28.42 8.09 24.57
C ARG A 544 28.73 7.91 26.05
N GLU A 545 27.79 7.34 26.80
CA GLU A 545 27.87 7.13 28.25
C GLU A 545 28.14 5.66 28.59
N THR A 546 29.43 5.30 28.61
CA THR A 546 29.87 3.91 28.74
C THR A 546 29.75 3.32 30.15
N HIS A 547 29.52 4.14 31.18
CA HIS A 547 29.45 3.70 32.58
C HIS A 547 28.40 2.60 32.81
N SER A 548 27.22 2.74 32.20
CA SER A 548 26.08 1.84 32.45
C SER A 548 26.03 0.63 31.49
N LEU A 549 26.90 0.59 30.48
CA LEU A 549 26.94 -0.45 29.45
C LEU A 549 27.24 -1.86 30.01
N PRO A 550 28.23 -2.06 30.92
CA PRO A 550 28.48 -3.38 31.50
C PRO A 550 27.29 -3.91 32.31
N ALA A 551 26.63 -3.04 33.07
CA ALA A 551 25.45 -3.41 33.86
C ALA A 551 24.28 -3.84 32.96
N ALA A 552 24.05 -3.11 31.87
CA ALA A 552 23.05 -3.46 30.87
C ALA A 552 23.34 -4.81 30.19
N LEU A 553 24.58 -5.06 29.75
CA LEU A 553 24.97 -6.32 29.12
C LEU A 553 24.84 -7.52 30.09
N ASN A 554 25.28 -7.36 31.34
CA ASN A 554 25.14 -8.40 32.36
C ASN A 554 23.68 -8.77 32.62
N LEU A 555 22.80 -7.77 32.70
CA LEU A 555 21.34 -7.97 32.76
C LEU A 555 20.86 -8.76 31.55
N LEU A 556 21.17 -8.29 30.33
CA LEU A 556 20.65 -8.89 29.10
C LEU A 556 21.07 -10.35 28.96
N PHE A 557 22.33 -10.69 29.25
CA PHE A 557 22.78 -12.09 29.23
C PHE A 557 22.14 -12.95 30.32
N SER A 558 21.85 -12.38 31.50
CA SER A 558 21.17 -13.12 32.59
C SER A 558 19.75 -13.54 32.22
N VAL A 559 19.02 -12.70 31.47
CA VAL A 559 17.63 -12.93 31.09
C VAL A 559 17.45 -13.70 29.77
N LEU A 560 18.54 -14.02 29.04
CA LEU A 560 18.48 -14.80 27.80
C LEU A 560 17.88 -16.20 27.98
N THR A 561 17.94 -16.75 29.20
CA THR A 561 17.39 -18.06 29.55
C THR A 561 15.87 -18.03 29.74
N ASP A 562 15.28 -16.84 29.91
CA ASP A 562 13.83 -16.65 30.04
C ASP A 562 13.17 -16.68 28.63
N PRO A 563 12.28 -17.65 28.32
CA PRO A 563 11.66 -17.76 26.99
C PRO A 563 10.92 -16.52 26.50
N LEU A 564 10.37 -15.69 27.40
CA LEU A 564 9.63 -14.48 27.03
C LEU A 564 10.56 -13.30 26.71
N LEU A 565 11.76 -13.29 27.30
CA LEU A 565 12.72 -12.20 27.18
C LEU A 565 13.90 -12.54 26.27
N SER A 566 14.14 -13.81 25.95
CA SER A 566 15.26 -14.28 25.13
C SER A 566 15.34 -13.54 23.79
N GLY A 567 14.22 -13.40 23.09
CA GLY A 567 14.14 -12.68 21.81
C GLY A 567 14.49 -11.19 21.93
N PRO A 568 13.76 -10.41 22.76
CA PRO A 568 14.07 -9.00 23.02
C PRO A 568 15.51 -8.79 23.51
N ALA A 569 15.96 -9.58 24.49
CA ALA A 569 17.31 -9.43 25.05
C ALA A 569 18.41 -9.72 24.03
N ALA A 570 18.27 -10.76 23.20
CA ALA A 570 19.23 -11.05 22.14
C ALA A 570 19.29 -9.93 21.09
N ARG A 571 18.16 -9.25 20.82
CA ARG A 571 18.09 -8.08 19.94
C ARG A 571 18.78 -6.87 20.57
N SER A 572 18.53 -6.59 21.85
CA SER A 572 19.20 -5.52 22.60
C SER A 572 20.73 -5.73 22.63
N VAL A 573 21.20 -6.96 22.91
CA VAL A 573 22.63 -7.29 22.88
C VAL A 573 23.21 -7.03 21.49
N GLN A 574 22.53 -7.48 20.44
CA GLN A 574 22.97 -7.23 19.07
C GLN A 574 23.09 -5.73 18.79
N ARG A 575 22.07 -4.93 19.10
CA ARG A 575 22.10 -3.49 18.81
C ARG A 575 23.21 -2.76 19.58
N LEU A 576 23.38 -3.06 20.87
CA LEU A 576 24.45 -2.50 21.70
C LEU A 576 25.83 -2.87 21.17
N CYS A 577 26.05 -4.12 20.78
CA CYS A 577 27.33 -4.56 20.22
C CYS A 577 27.65 -3.90 18.86
N PHE A 578 26.65 -3.65 18.02
CA PHE A 578 26.84 -2.99 16.72
C PHE A 578 27.22 -1.51 16.88
N SER A 579 26.59 -0.79 17.81
CA SER A 579 26.89 0.62 18.09
C SER A 579 28.20 0.76 18.88
N SER A 580 28.36 0.07 20.01
CA SER A 580 29.53 0.20 20.89
C SER A 580 30.70 -0.75 20.58
N ARG A 581 30.88 -1.17 19.32
CA ARG A 581 31.84 -2.22 18.92
C ARG A 581 33.29 -1.93 19.31
N SER A 582 33.72 -0.67 19.17
CA SER A 582 35.10 -0.25 19.43
C SER A 582 35.43 -0.27 20.92
N ILE A 583 34.45 0.07 21.76
CA ILE A 583 34.55 0.05 23.22
C ILE A 583 34.59 -1.39 23.72
N LEU A 584 33.79 -2.28 23.11
CA LEU A 584 33.67 -3.69 23.52
C LEU A 584 34.77 -4.60 22.95
N ALA A 585 35.62 -4.10 22.05
CA ALA A 585 36.64 -4.90 21.37
C ALA A 585 37.59 -5.64 22.33
N SER A 586 37.91 -5.04 23.48
CA SER A 586 38.76 -5.67 24.50
C SER A 586 38.11 -6.87 25.18
N GLU A 587 36.78 -6.96 25.17
CA GLU A 587 36.00 -8.00 25.84
C GLU A 587 35.64 -9.17 24.91
N ALA A 588 36.12 -9.18 23.65
CA ALA A 588 35.76 -10.19 22.64
C ALA A 588 35.94 -11.63 23.14
N SER A 589 37.01 -11.91 23.89
CA SER A 589 37.26 -13.24 24.48
C SER A 589 36.23 -13.61 25.56
N ALA A 590 35.79 -12.64 26.37
CA ALA A 590 34.77 -12.85 27.40
C ALA A 590 33.43 -13.20 26.75
N PHE A 591 33.02 -12.46 25.72
CA PHE A 591 31.82 -12.75 24.93
C PHE A 591 31.82 -14.16 24.32
N LEU A 592 32.95 -14.60 23.74
CA LEU A 592 33.10 -15.95 23.20
C LEU A 592 32.94 -17.03 24.28
N SER A 593 33.58 -16.84 25.44
CA SER A 593 33.48 -17.79 26.56
C SER A 593 32.05 -17.88 27.12
N GLN A 594 31.36 -16.74 27.21
CA GLN A 594 29.98 -16.66 27.68
C GLN A 594 29.03 -17.34 26.69
N TYR A 595 29.20 -17.10 25.38
CA TYR A 595 28.43 -17.79 24.35
C TYR A 595 28.67 -19.31 24.39
N GLN A 596 29.91 -19.76 24.58
CA GLN A 596 30.22 -21.18 24.71
C GLN A 596 29.50 -21.83 25.90
N ASN A 597 29.46 -21.15 27.05
CA ASN A 597 28.75 -21.62 28.25
C ASN A 597 27.25 -21.72 28.01
N ILE A 598 26.64 -20.69 27.40
CA ILE A 598 25.19 -20.66 27.14
C ILE A 598 24.81 -21.68 26.06
N ALA A 599 25.63 -21.83 25.00
CA ALA A 599 25.41 -22.80 23.93
C ALA A 599 25.52 -24.25 24.44
N ALA A 600 26.44 -24.53 25.37
CA ALA A 600 26.59 -25.85 25.99
C ALA A 600 25.36 -26.26 26.82
N GLN A 601 24.66 -25.29 27.41
CA GLN A 601 23.47 -25.53 28.23
C GLN A 601 22.17 -25.65 27.40
N SER A 602 22.23 -25.52 26.07
CA SER A 602 21.08 -25.63 25.15
C SER A 602 19.88 -24.74 25.51
N HIS A 603 20.14 -23.58 26.12
CA HIS A 603 19.09 -22.70 26.63
C HIS A 603 18.59 -21.63 25.63
N LEU A 604 19.27 -21.46 24.49
CA LEU A 604 18.96 -20.42 23.50
C LEU A 604 18.05 -20.93 22.38
N ASP A 605 17.07 -20.10 22.02
CA ASP A 605 16.34 -20.24 20.76
C ASP A 605 17.27 -19.96 19.56
N CYS A 606 16.94 -20.53 18.39
CA CYS A 606 17.71 -20.39 17.15
C CYS A 606 17.82 -18.93 16.72
N MET A 607 16.74 -18.14 16.88
CA MET A 607 16.75 -16.71 16.57
C MET A 607 17.59 -15.89 17.54
N ALA A 608 17.70 -16.31 18.80
CA ALA A 608 18.60 -15.68 19.77
C ALA A 608 20.06 -16.04 19.46
N CYS A 609 20.34 -17.29 19.11
CA CYS A 609 21.66 -17.75 18.65
C CYS A 609 22.16 -16.92 17.46
N GLU A 610 21.33 -16.74 16.44
CA GLU A 610 21.65 -15.95 15.24
C GLU A 610 22.02 -14.49 15.59
N ARG A 611 21.27 -13.85 16.49
CA ARG A 611 21.53 -12.45 16.86
C ARG A 611 22.79 -12.29 17.68
N ILE A 612 23.02 -13.17 18.67
CA ILE A 612 24.19 -13.12 19.54
C ILE A 612 25.47 -13.41 18.75
N ILE A 613 25.46 -14.40 17.86
CA ILE A 613 26.67 -14.72 17.06
C ILE A 613 27.06 -13.55 16.14
N GLY A 614 26.07 -12.85 15.57
CA GLY A 614 26.30 -11.62 14.81
C GLY A 614 26.77 -10.45 15.68
N ALA A 615 26.26 -10.33 16.90
CA ALA A 615 26.70 -9.32 17.88
C ALA A 615 28.20 -9.50 18.22
N ILE A 616 28.61 -10.74 18.48
CA ILE A 616 30.01 -11.09 18.75
C ILE A 616 30.88 -10.83 17.52
N ALA A 617 30.38 -11.16 16.32
CA ALA A 617 31.08 -10.85 15.07
C ALA A 617 31.32 -9.33 14.89
N ALA A 618 30.36 -8.48 15.26
CA ALA A 618 30.51 -7.02 15.25
C ALA A 618 31.58 -6.52 16.21
N VAL A 619 31.69 -7.11 17.40
CA VAL A 619 32.77 -6.80 18.36
C VAL A 619 34.12 -7.27 17.81
N ILE A 620 34.19 -8.48 17.25
CA ILE A 620 35.41 -9.03 16.61
C ILE A 620 35.87 -8.15 15.45
N GLN A 621 34.95 -7.55 14.69
CA GLN A 621 35.26 -6.67 13.57
C GLN A 621 36.15 -5.49 13.98
N ALA A 622 35.95 -4.96 15.20
CA ALA A 622 36.63 -3.80 15.75
C ALA A 622 37.94 -4.11 16.51
N VAL A 623 38.33 -5.39 16.62
CA VAL A 623 39.60 -5.79 17.25
C VAL A 623 40.79 -5.31 16.40
N PRO A 624 41.76 -4.56 16.98
CA PRO A 624 42.83 -3.94 16.19
C PRO A 624 43.87 -4.93 15.66
N GLY A 625 44.06 -6.08 16.31
CA GLY A 625 45.02 -7.10 15.88
C GLY A 625 44.42 -8.09 14.88
N GLU A 626 44.89 -8.08 13.62
CA GLU A 626 44.39 -8.99 12.56
C GLU A 626 44.51 -10.47 12.95
N ASN A 627 45.65 -10.90 13.50
CA ASN A 627 45.85 -12.30 13.88
C ASN A 627 44.92 -12.78 15.01
N GLU A 628 44.61 -11.90 15.95
CA GLU A 628 43.70 -12.13 17.07
C GLU A 628 42.24 -12.14 16.57
N LYS A 629 41.89 -11.20 15.69
CA LYS A 629 40.60 -11.15 14.98
C LYS A 629 40.33 -12.45 14.22
N LEU A 630 41.30 -12.96 13.47
CA LEU A 630 41.17 -14.24 12.76
C LEU A 630 41.01 -15.43 13.73
N GLY A 631 41.73 -15.46 14.85
CA GLY A 631 41.59 -16.52 15.86
C GLY A 631 40.22 -16.52 16.56
N HIS A 632 39.70 -15.34 16.91
CA HIS A 632 38.35 -15.18 17.44
C HIS A 632 37.28 -15.62 16.43
N LEU A 633 37.48 -15.29 15.15
CA LEU A 633 36.57 -15.70 14.08
C LEU A 633 36.59 -17.21 13.84
N GLU A 634 37.75 -17.87 13.86
CA GLU A 634 37.88 -19.32 13.76
C GLU A 634 37.07 -20.02 14.87
N THR A 635 37.15 -19.50 16.11
CA THR A 635 36.36 -19.99 17.24
C THR A 635 34.86 -19.82 17.01
N LEU A 636 34.44 -18.66 16.50
CA LEU A 636 33.03 -18.38 16.19
C LEU A 636 32.48 -19.31 15.09
N LEU A 637 33.25 -19.50 14.02
CA LEU A 637 32.90 -20.37 12.89
C LEU A 637 32.89 -21.86 13.28
N ALA A 638 33.65 -22.29 14.28
CA ALA A 638 33.62 -23.65 14.78
C ALA A 638 32.23 -24.06 15.28
N PHE A 639 31.48 -23.14 15.91
CA PHE A 639 30.09 -23.39 16.32
C PHE A 639 29.18 -23.66 15.12
N VAL A 640 29.31 -22.85 14.07
CA VAL A 640 28.54 -23.01 12.82
C VAL A 640 28.89 -24.31 12.12
N GLN A 641 30.18 -24.66 12.05
CA GLN A 641 30.65 -25.93 11.49
C GLN A 641 30.06 -27.13 12.25
N ASN A 642 29.97 -27.04 13.57
CA ASN A 642 29.35 -28.08 14.39
C ASN A 642 27.86 -28.24 14.08
N ASP A 643 27.12 -27.14 13.95
CA ASP A 643 25.70 -27.18 13.59
C ASP A 643 25.46 -27.72 12.17
N ALA A 644 26.31 -27.36 11.20
CA ALA A 644 26.27 -27.91 9.85
C ALA A 644 26.57 -29.42 9.84
N ARG A 645 27.58 -29.88 10.59
CA ARG A 645 27.90 -31.32 10.72
C ARG A 645 26.76 -32.10 11.38
N LYS A 646 26.12 -31.53 12.42
CA LYS A 646 24.96 -32.13 13.08
C LYS A 646 23.79 -32.30 12.11
N SER A 647 23.50 -31.28 11.29
CA SER A 647 22.46 -31.34 10.25
C SER A 647 22.70 -32.50 9.28
N ILE A 648 23.91 -32.61 8.72
CA ILE A 648 24.27 -33.67 7.77
C ILE A 648 24.22 -35.06 8.45
N TYR A 649 24.70 -35.16 9.68
CA TYR A 649 24.62 -36.39 10.46
C TYR A 649 23.15 -36.82 10.68
N MET A 650 22.26 -35.88 11.03
CA MET A 650 20.83 -36.17 11.21
C MET A 650 20.15 -36.59 9.91
N LEU A 651 20.52 -35.98 8.77
CA LEU A 651 20.02 -36.37 7.45
C LEU A 651 20.44 -37.80 7.07
N SER A 652 21.60 -38.25 7.54
CA SER A 652 22.10 -39.61 7.27
C SER A 652 21.43 -40.72 8.11
N LEU A 653 20.61 -40.36 9.11
CA LEU A 653 19.95 -41.33 9.99
C LEU A 653 18.66 -41.90 9.34
N PRO A 654 18.47 -43.24 9.29
CA PRO A 654 17.29 -43.87 8.66
C PRO A 654 15.95 -43.58 9.36
N ALA A 655 15.98 -43.27 10.65
CA ALA A 655 14.85 -42.82 11.45
C ALA A 655 15.39 -41.86 12.51
N LEU A 656 14.79 -40.67 12.62
CA LEU A 656 15.05 -39.79 13.75
C LEU A 656 14.55 -40.48 15.02
N PRO A 657 15.34 -40.57 16.11
CA PRO A 657 14.94 -41.31 17.31
C PRO A 657 13.70 -40.63 17.94
N SER A 658 12.50 -41.17 17.72
CA SER A 658 11.28 -40.66 18.35
C SER A 658 11.15 -41.07 19.83
N ASP A 659 11.89 -42.10 20.26
CA ASP A 659 11.72 -42.76 21.57
C ASP A 659 13.05 -42.99 22.33
N ALA A 660 13.97 -42.02 22.31
CA ALA A 660 15.08 -42.02 23.27
C ALA A 660 14.61 -41.38 24.60
N PRO A 661 14.70 -42.06 25.75
CA PRO A 661 14.39 -41.45 27.04
C PRO A 661 15.31 -40.25 27.25
N GLY A 662 14.72 -39.15 27.73
CA GLY A 662 15.28 -37.79 27.74
C GLY A 662 16.78 -37.68 28.03
N ASN A 663 17.45 -36.85 27.22
CA ASN A 663 18.78 -36.21 27.40
C ASN A 663 19.75 -36.32 26.20
N ALA A 664 19.39 -36.95 25.07
CA ALA A 664 20.30 -37.05 23.92
C ALA A 664 20.02 -36.07 22.75
N LEU A 665 18.81 -35.50 22.67
CA LEU A 665 18.40 -34.54 21.64
C LEU A 665 17.63 -33.38 22.27
N ASP A 666 18.31 -32.52 23.02
CA ASP A 666 17.79 -31.25 23.57
C ASP A 666 17.50 -30.19 22.47
N ILE A 667 16.92 -30.59 21.33
CA ILE A 667 16.62 -29.72 20.18
C ILE A 667 15.15 -29.25 20.19
N HIS A 668 14.34 -29.70 21.15
CA HIS A 668 12.91 -29.41 21.30
C HIS A 668 12.54 -27.97 21.74
N ARG A 669 13.38 -26.95 21.51
CA ARG A 669 13.08 -25.57 21.96
C ARG A 669 12.84 -24.53 20.87
N CYS A 670 13.04 -24.84 19.59
CA CYS A 670 12.66 -23.87 18.56
C CYS A 670 11.16 -23.94 18.32
N SER A 671 10.42 -22.88 18.69
CA SER A 671 8.97 -22.78 18.50
C SER A 671 8.52 -22.83 17.03
N ALA A 672 9.46 -22.68 16.09
CA ALA A 672 9.23 -22.75 14.65
C ALA A 672 9.22 -24.18 14.08
N LEU A 673 9.65 -25.19 14.85
CA LEU A 673 9.64 -26.60 14.42
C LEU A 673 8.30 -27.24 14.76
N THR A 674 7.50 -27.57 13.73
CA THR A 674 6.21 -28.26 13.88
C THR A 674 6.30 -29.75 13.57
N ASP A 675 7.22 -30.16 12.69
CA ASP A 675 7.49 -31.55 12.34
C ASP A 675 8.95 -31.93 12.64
N ALA A 676 9.14 -33.07 13.30
CA ALA A 676 10.47 -33.63 13.58
C ALA A 676 11.21 -34.01 12.29
N SER A 677 10.49 -34.33 11.20
CA SER A 677 11.11 -34.70 9.91
C SER A 677 11.93 -33.56 9.28
N GLU A 678 11.59 -32.31 9.59
CA GLU A 678 12.26 -31.11 9.09
C GLU A 678 13.50 -30.71 9.92
N LEU A 679 13.78 -31.42 11.01
CA LEU A 679 14.88 -31.13 11.93
C LEU A 679 16.26 -31.02 11.25
N PRO A 680 16.66 -31.91 10.31
CA PRO A 680 17.94 -31.78 9.62
C PRO A 680 18.02 -30.48 8.80
N LEU A 681 16.94 -30.13 8.09
CA LEU A 681 16.86 -28.91 7.29
C LEU A 681 16.88 -27.66 8.18
N HIS A 682 16.15 -27.68 9.29
CA HIS A 682 16.13 -26.58 10.26
C HIS A 682 17.53 -26.29 10.83
N MET A 683 18.29 -27.34 11.19
CA MET A 683 19.66 -27.19 11.66
C MET A 683 20.61 -26.65 10.56
N ALA A 684 20.41 -27.04 9.29
CA ALA A 684 21.14 -26.45 8.18
C ALA A 684 20.85 -24.96 8.02
N LEU A 685 19.56 -24.58 8.08
CA LEU A 685 19.11 -23.19 7.99
C LEU A 685 19.62 -22.36 9.16
N LYS A 686 19.63 -22.90 10.38
CA LYS A 686 20.25 -22.25 11.55
C LYS A 686 21.73 -21.95 11.29
N ALA A 687 22.50 -22.92 10.79
CA ALA A 687 23.92 -22.72 10.47
C ALA A 687 24.11 -21.63 9.39
N LEU A 688 23.30 -21.65 8.32
CA LEU A 688 23.36 -20.64 7.26
C LEU A 688 22.95 -19.25 7.75
N ARG A 689 21.89 -19.13 8.57
CA ARG A 689 21.46 -17.86 9.18
C ARG A 689 22.52 -17.30 10.13
N CYS A 690 23.19 -18.16 10.90
CA CYS A 690 24.36 -17.77 11.68
C CYS A 690 25.50 -17.23 10.78
N LEU A 691 25.80 -17.87 9.64
CA LEU A 691 26.78 -17.32 8.68
C LEU A 691 26.37 -15.95 8.14
N ILE A 692 25.09 -15.77 7.80
CA ILE A 692 24.57 -14.47 7.35
C ILE A 692 24.74 -13.41 8.43
N SER A 693 24.42 -13.74 9.69
CA SER A 693 24.55 -12.83 10.82
C SER A 693 26.00 -12.48 11.15
N ILE A 694 26.92 -13.46 11.08
CA ILE A 694 28.37 -13.21 11.17
C ILE A 694 28.82 -12.30 10.03
N GLY A 695 28.39 -12.58 8.80
CA GLY A 695 28.71 -11.77 7.63
C GLY A 695 28.30 -10.32 7.84
N LYS A 696 27.05 -10.07 8.27
CA LYS A 696 26.55 -8.72 8.60
C LYS A 696 27.31 -8.06 9.76
N GLY A 697 27.66 -8.81 10.81
CA GLY A 697 28.44 -8.28 11.93
C GLY A 697 29.86 -7.86 11.52
N LEU A 698 30.46 -8.54 10.55
CA LEU A 698 31.81 -8.23 10.06
C LEU A 698 31.86 -7.08 9.05
N GLN A 699 30.71 -6.59 8.56
CA GLN A 699 30.65 -5.47 7.61
C GLN A 699 31.19 -4.19 8.26
N ALA A 700 31.90 -3.38 7.46
CA ALA A 700 32.35 -2.07 7.91
C ALA A 700 31.14 -1.18 8.34
N PRO A 701 31.30 -0.33 9.37
CA PRO A 701 30.27 0.65 9.72
C PRO A 701 29.84 1.48 8.51
N SER A 702 28.54 1.69 8.33
CA SER A 702 28.00 2.58 7.28
C SER A 702 28.40 4.05 7.45
N ASP A 703 28.79 4.46 8.66
CA ASP A 703 29.09 5.85 9.03
C ASP A 703 30.55 6.26 8.76
N VAL A 704 31.39 5.33 8.30
CA VAL A 704 32.74 5.68 7.81
C VAL A 704 32.60 6.04 6.32
N PRO A 705 32.84 7.31 5.92
CA PRO A 705 32.79 7.68 4.52
C PRO A 705 33.76 6.81 3.73
N VAL A 706 33.24 6.14 2.69
CA VAL A 706 34.07 5.42 1.72
C VAL A 706 34.91 6.46 1.00
N ASP A 707 36.21 6.51 1.30
CA ASP A 707 37.16 7.41 0.65
C ASP A 707 37.33 7.00 -0.83
N LEU A 708 36.51 7.60 -1.69
CA LEU A 708 36.50 7.40 -3.15
C LEU A 708 37.76 7.96 -3.84
N GLU A 709 38.57 8.79 -3.16
CA GLU A 709 39.80 9.38 -3.70
C GLU A 709 41.06 8.63 -3.26
N SER A 710 40.95 7.74 -2.28
CA SER A 710 41.97 6.72 -2.03
C SER A 710 41.90 5.66 -3.15
N GLU A 711 42.49 5.97 -4.30
CA GLU A 711 43.26 4.95 -5.02
C GLU A 711 44.42 4.54 -4.09
N SER A 712 44.09 3.87 -2.98
CA SER A 712 45.03 2.99 -2.33
C SER A 712 45.38 1.97 -3.41
N ASN A 713 46.53 2.21 -4.03
CA ASN A 713 47.21 1.23 -4.86
C ASN A 713 46.99 -0.11 -4.14
N TYR A 714 46.21 -1.01 -4.75
CA TYR A 714 46.08 -2.40 -4.31
C TYR A 714 47.47 -3.04 -4.51
N THR A 715 48.43 -2.60 -3.70
CA THR A 715 49.67 -3.30 -3.42
C THR A 715 49.19 -4.55 -2.76
N SER A 716 49.16 -5.64 -3.52
CA SER A 716 49.31 -7.02 -3.08
C SER A 716 49.69 -7.10 -1.59
N SER A 717 48.71 -7.00 -0.70
CA SER A 717 48.91 -7.38 0.68
C SER A 717 49.07 -8.88 0.62
N SER A 718 50.13 -9.37 1.25
CA SER A 718 50.44 -10.79 1.31
C SER A 718 49.16 -11.58 1.57
N THR A 719 48.81 -12.49 0.68
CA THR A 719 47.64 -13.36 0.82
C THR A 719 47.77 -14.09 2.14
N ASP A 720 47.03 -13.66 3.16
CA ASP A 720 47.10 -14.29 4.47
C ASP A 720 46.50 -15.68 4.33
N SER A 721 47.36 -16.69 4.37
CA SER A 721 46.99 -18.09 4.24
C SER A 721 45.89 -18.51 5.22
N ARG A 722 45.76 -17.82 6.37
CA ARG A 722 44.69 -18.08 7.35
C ARG A 722 43.34 -17.56 6.87
N LEU A 723 43.30 -16.39 6.25
CA LEU A 723 42.06 -15.84 5.68
C LEU A 723 41.54 -16.72 4.53
N GLU A 724 42.43 -17.22 3.67
CA GLU A 724 42.07 -18.17 2.61
C GLU A 724 41.49 -19.47 3.18
N GLN A 725 42.07 -19.98 4.28
CA GLN A 725 41.54 -21.17 4.97
C GLN A 725 40.13 -20.91 5.50
N ILE A 726 39.87 -19.75 6.11
CA ILE A 726 38.54 -19.36 6.59
C ILE A 726 37.53 -19.27 5.44
N GLN A 727 37.89 -18.56 4.35
CA GLN A 727 37.05 -18.46 3.15
C GLN A 727 36.73 -19.85 2.56
N SER A 728 37.73 -20.72 2.46
CA SER A 728 37.55 -22.09 1.99
C SER A 728 36.66 -22.92 2.91
N GLY A 729 36.75 -22.71 4.23
CA GLY A 729 35.92 -23.35 5.23
C GLY A 729 34.45 -22.94 5.11
N ILE A 730 34.16 -21.64 4.96
CA ILE A 730 32.79 -21.13 4.77
C ILE A 730 32.21 -21.66 3.46
N MET A 731 32.99 -21.61 2.37
CA MET A 731 32.56 -22.15 1.07
C MET A 731 32.27 -23.65 1.13
N SER A 732 33.08 -24.41 1.87
CA SER A 732 32.86 -25.85 2.10
C SER A 732 31.53 -26.11 2.82
N ILE A 733 31.18 -25.32 3.85
CA ILE A 733 29.88 -25.42 4.52
C ILE A 733 28.74 -25.14 3.53
N VAL A 734 28.84 -24.06 2.76
CA VAL A 734 27.83 -23.67 1.76
C VAL A 734 27.59 -24.79 0.74
N LEU A 735 28.67 -25.34 0.15
CA LEU A 735 28.58 -26.40 -0.84
C LEU A 735 28.03 -27.71 -0.24
N GLN A 736 28.46 -28.08 0.96
CA GLN A 736 27.98 -29.29 1.64
C GLN A 736 26.48 -29.21 1.94
N LEU A 737 26.01 -28.07 2.46
CA LEU A 737 24.60 -27.89 2.77
C LEU A 737 23.73 -27.79 1.52
N GLN A 738 24.19 -27.11 0.46
CA GLN A 738 23.46 -27.07 -0.82
C GLN A 738 23.31 -28.47 -1.43
N ASN A 739 24.39 -29.27 -1.44
CA ASN A 739 24.37 -30.63 -1.99
C ASN A 739 23.51 -31.58 -1.15
N SER A 740 23.42 -31.35 0.17
CA SER A 740 22.58 -32.14 1.08
C SER A 740 21.10 -31.80 0.96
N PHE A 741 20.77 -30.54 0.60
CA PHE A 741 19.39 -30.04 0.50
C PHE A 741 19.11 -29.36 -0.86
N PRO A 742 19.24 -30.06 -2.00
CA PRO A 742 19.22 -29.45 -3.33
C PRO A 742 17.84 -28.89 -3.76
N GLN A 743 16.76 -29.32 -3.11
CA GLN A 743 15.38 -28.91 -3.42
C GLN A 743 14.88 -27.76 -2.53
N SER A 744 15.67 -27.31 -1.55
CA SER A 744 15.24 -26.26 -0.62
C SER A 744 15.48 -24.86 -1.18
N GLY A 745 14.38 -24.13 -1.44
CA GLY A 745 14.46 -22.71 -1.82
C GLY A 745 14.99 -21.80 -0.72
N GLU A 746 14.81 -22.14 0.56
CA GLU A 746 15.33 -21.37 1.70
C GLU A 746 16.85 -21.47 1.83
N VAL A 747 17.42 -22.65 1.55
CA VAL A 747 18.87 -22.85 1.50
C VAL A 747 19.46 -22.01 0.36
N ALA A 748 18.84 -22.03 -0.82
CA ALA A 748 19.25 -21.21 -1.96
C ALA A 748 19.26 -19.70 -1.64
N GLU A 749 18.20 -19.19 -1.00
CA GLU A 749 18.12 -17.78 -0.57
C GLU A 749 19.17 -17.43 0.49
N SER A 750 19.40 -18.32 1.45
CA SER A 750 20.40 -18.10 2.50
C SER A 750 21.81 -18.01 1.89
N ILE A 751 22.13 -18.87 0.93
CA ILE A 751 23.41 -18.84 0.22
C ILE A 751 23.58 -17.55 -0.60
N CYS A 752 22.54 -17.14 -1.33
CA CYS A 752 22.55 -15.85 -2.05
C CYS A 752 22.83 -14.68 -1.09
N SER A 753 22.24 -14.70 0.10
CA SER A 753 22.45 -13.68 1.15
C SER A 753 23.87 -13.70 1.72
N ILE A 754 24.47 -14.89 1.90
CA ILE A 754 25.87 -15.03 2.32
C ILE A 754 26.80 -14.36 1.30
N PHE A 755 26.61 -14.59 0.00
CA PHE A 755 27.45 -13.93 -1.01
C PHE A 755 27.24 -12.41 -1.03
N LYS A 756 25.99 -11.94 -0.93
CA LYS A 756 25.68 -10.51 -0.89
C LYS A 756 26.35 -9.79 0.28
N SER A 757 26.58 -10.48 1.41
CA SER A 757 27.26 -9.87 2.57
C SER A 757 28.69 -9.39 2.27
N GLY A 758 29.41 -10.06 1.36
CA GLY A 758 30.76 -9.65 0.96
C GLY A 758 30.81 -8.66 -0.20
N PHE A 759 29.69 -8.41 -0.89
CA PHE A 759 29.67 -7.50 -2.06
C PHE A 759 29.68 -6.02 -1.66
N SER A 760 29.33 -5.68 -0.43
CA SER A 760 29.38 -4.30 0.09
C SER A 760 30.79 -3.87 0.52
N GLU A 761 31.66 -4.83 0.82
CA GLU A 761 32.98 -4.56 1.40
C GLU A 761 34.02 -4.23 0.33
N SER A 762 34.92 -3.30 0.64
CA SER A 762 36.06 -2.94 -0.21
C SER A 762 37.36 -3.62 0.23
N GLU A 763 37.48 -3.97 1.51
CA GLU A 763 38.66 -4.64 2.08
C GLU A 763 38.56 -6.18 1.97
N ALA A 764 39.71 -6.86 2.00
CA ALA A 764 39.74 -8.32 2.02
C ALA A 764 39.15 -8.84 3.35
N GLY A 765 38.17 -9.74 3.26
CA GLY A 765 37.48 -10.28 4.44
C GLY A 765 36.96 -11.69 4.25
N PRO A 766 36.44 -12.33 5.32
CA PRO A 766 36.02 -13.74 5.31
C PRO A 766 34.89 -14.07 4.33
N PHE A 767 34.08 -13.07 3.96
CA PHE A 767 32.97 -13.20 3.00
C PHE A 767 33.28 -12.57 1.63
N VAL A 768 34.46 -11.95 1.47
CA VAL A 768 34.89 -11.27 0.24
C VAL A 768 35.67 -12.26 -0.62
N TYR A 769 34.95 -12.98 -1.48
CA TYR A 769 35.54 -14.01 -2.32
C TYR A 769 36.16 -13.45 -3.62
N PRO A 770 37.15 -14.15 -4.21
CA PRO A 770 37.64 -13.83 -5.54
C PRO A 770 36.51 -13.79 -6.58
N PRO A 771 36.40 -12.74 -7.42
CA PRO A 771 35.31 -12.56 -8.38
C PRO A 771 35.12 -13.73 -9.36
N ARG A 772 36.21 -14.40 -9.74
CA ARG A 772 36.15 -15.59 -10.60
C ARG A 772 35.44 -16.76 -9.91
N LEU A 773 35.66 -16.96 -8.62
CA LEU A 773 35.03 -18.01 -7.82
C LEU A 773 33.51 -17.82 -7.75
N ILE A 774 33.06 -16.59 -7.49
CA ILE A 774 31.63 -16.25 -7.46
C ILE A 774 30.99 -16.46 -8.84
N CYS A 775 31.64 -15.99 -9.90
CA CYS A 775 31.17 -16.17 -11.27
C CYS A 775 31.01 -17.64 -11.62
N ASP A 776 32.04 -18.45 -11.38
CA ASP A 776 32.01 -19.88 -11.70
C ASP A 776 30.96 -20.62 -10.85
N TYR A 777 30.75 -20.23 -9.59
CA TYR A 777 29.68 -20.76 -8.75
C TYR A 777 28.27 -20.44 -9.26
N LEU A 778 28.03 -19.19 -9.67
CA LEU A 778 26.72 -18.76 -10.20
C LEU A 778 26.39 -19.46 -11.52
N VAL A 779 27.36 -19.56 -12.42
CA VAL A 779 27.20 -20.19 -13.75
C VAL A 779 26.92 -21.70 -13.65
N GLN A 780 27.35 -22.36 -12.57
CA GLN A 780 27.04 -23.78 -12.32
C GLN A 780 25.56 -24.03 -11.98
N GLN A 781 24.80 -23.00 -11.59
CA GLN A 781 23.39 -23.15 -11.25
C GLN A 781 22.53 -23.32 -12.52
N THR A 782 21.49 -24.15 -12.43
CA THR A 782 20.63 -24.51 -13.58
C THR A 782 19.17 -24.17 -13.29
N THR A 783 18.30 -24.30 -14.30
CA THR A 783 16.83 -24.18 -14.13
C THR A 783 16.22 -25.18 -13.14
N ARG A 784 16.96 -26.21 -12.73
CA ARG A 784 16.55 -27.15 -11.67
C ARG A 784 16.81 -26.63 -10.26
N THR A 785 17.63 -25.59 -10.11
CA THR A 785 17.91 -24.98 -8.81
C THR A 785 16.65 -24.24 -8.34
N PRO A 786 16.15 -24.49 -7.12
CA PRO A 786 14.96 -23.81 -6.62
C PRO A 786 15.21 -22.31 -6.50
N ARG A 787 14.22 -21.50 -6.90
CA ARG A 787 14.31 -20.02 -6.94
C ARG A 787 15.56 -19.50 -7.65
N ILE A 788 15.81 -20.00 -8.87
CA ILE A 788 16.94 -19.58 -9.70
C ILE A 788 16.97 -18.06 -9.94
N GLY A 789 15.81 -17.39 -9.94
CA GLY A 789 15.70 -15.93 -10.00
C GLY A 789 16.53 -15.19 -8.95
N LEU A 790 16.65 -15.73 -7.73
CA LEU A 790 17.48 -15.15 -6.65
C LEU A 790 18.98 -15.20 -6.96
N PHE A 791 19.46 -16.22 -7.67
CA PHE A 791 20.85 -16.28 -8.11
C PHE A 791 21.12 -15.24 -9.21
N VAL A 792 20.15 -15.01 -10.11
CA VAL A 792 20.25 -13.93 -11.10
C VAL A 792 20.23 -12.57 -10.41
N SER A 793 19.36 -12.37 -9.41
CA SER A 793 19.36 -11.17 -8.54
C SER A 793 20.72 -10.98 -7.83
N THR A 794 21.33 -12.07 -7.36
CA THR A 794 22.68 -12.06 -6.76
C THR A 794 23.74 -11.68 -7.78
N ALA A 795 23.63 -12.16 -9.02
CA ALA A 795 24.48 -11.71 -10.13
C ALA A 795 24.29 -10.21 -10.43
N CYS A 796 23.07 -9.68 -10.31
CA CYS A 796 22.80 -8.24 -10.42
C CYS A 796 23.50 -7.42 -9.32
N SER A 797 23.54 -7.92 -8.08
CA SER A 797 24.27 -7.29 -6.98
C SER A 797 25.79 -7.40 -7.16
N PHE A 798 26.27 -8.54 -7.64
CA PHE A 798 27.69 -8.78 -7.94
C PHE A 798 28.21 -7.90 -9.08
N LEU A 799 27.42 -7.73 -10.15
CA LEU A 799 27.72 -6.74 -11.20
C LEU A 799 27.85 -5.34 -10.62
N ASN A 800 27.13 -5.03 -9.55
CA ASN A 800 27.15 -3.71 -8.96
C ASN A 800 28.42 -3.41 -8.15
N SER A 801 28.91 -4.40 -7.41
CA SER A 801 30.12 -4.31 -6.58
C SER A 801 31.42 -4.39 -7.38
N SER A 802 31.39 -4.85 -8.63
CA SER A 802 32.59 -5.05 -9.46
C SER A 802 33.30 -3.76 -9.94
N ARG A 803 33.12 -2.60 -9.26
CA ARG A 803 33.74 -1.31 -9.63
C ARG A 803 35.25 -1.25 -9.35
N ALA A 804 35.76 -2.10 -8.45
CA ALA A 804 37.15 -2.10 -7.98
C ALA A 804 38.09 -3.08 -8.74
N LEU A 805 37.65 -3.67 -9.86
CA LEU A 805 38.40 -4.71 -10.58
C LEU A 805 39.15 -4.18 -11.81
N LYS A 806 40.34 -4.73 -12.08
CA LYS A 806 41.14 -4.48 -13.28
C LYS A 806 40.34 -4.80 -14.55
N SER A 807 40.35 -3.91 -15.54
CA SER A 807 39.46 -3.92 -16.72
C SER A 807 39.34 -5.27 -17.44
N ASN A 808 40.45 -5.99 -17.66
CA ASN A 808 40.44 -7.18 -18.52
C ASN A 808 39.78 -8.42 -17.91
N ASP A 809 39.73 -8.56 -16.57
CA ASP A 809 39.08 -9.70 -15.91
C ASP A 809 37.56 -9.52 -15.80
N VAL A 810 37.11 -8.27 -15.77
CA VAL A 810 35.69 -7.90 -15.61
C VAL A 810 34.89 -8.27 -16.86
N ASP A 811 35.46 -8.06 -18.04
CA ASP A 811 34.78 -8.34 -19.31
C ASP A 811 34.50 -9.83 -19.52
N GLY A 812 35.45 -10.68 -19.15
CA GLY A 812 35.27 -12.14 -19.19
C GLY A 812 34.18 -12.62 -18.23
N ILE A 813 34.11 -12.04 -17.03
CA ILE A 813 33.07 -12.34 -16.04
C ILE A 813 31.69 -11.90 -16.53
N ARG A 814 31.58 -10.66 -17.04
CA ARG A 814 30.33 -10.13 -17.60
C ARG A 814 29.81 -11.00 -18.75
N ALA A 815 30.70 -11.43 -19.65
CA ALA A 815 30.34 -12.29 -20.77
C ALA A 815 29.78 -13.65 -20.31
N LYS A 816 30.46 -14.31 -19.37
CA LYS A 816 30.02 -15.60 -18.81
C LYS A 816 28.65 -15.49 -18.14
N LEU A 817 28.44 -14.45 -17.33
CA LEU A 817 27.18 -14.23 -16.62
C LEU A 817 26.04 -13.90 -17.60
N LEU A 818 26.27 -13.04 -18.60
CA LEU A 818 25.27 -12.75 -19.63
C LEU A 818 24.86 -14.02 -20.39
N ALA A 819 25.83 -14.84 -20.81
CA ALA A 819 25.56 -16.09 -21.50
C ALA A 819 24.73 -17.05 -20.62
N TRP A 820 25.04 -17.12 -19.33
CA TRP A 820 24.28 -17.92 -18.35
C TRP A 820 22.85 -17.42 -18.16
N VAL A 821 22.63 -16.12 -17.90
CA VAL A 821 21.28 -15.55 -17.73
C VAL A 821 20.44 -15.77 -18.97
N VAL A 822 20.99 -15.52 -20.17
CA VAL A 822 20.28 -15.75 -21.43
C VAL A 822 20.00 -17.23 -21.66
N ALA A 823 20.92 -18.13 -21.27
CA ALA A 823 20.68 -19.57 -21.34
C ALA A 823 19.54 -20.02 -20.43
N LEU A 824 19.43 -19.47 -19.21
CA LEU A 824 18.31 -19.74 -18.30
C LEU A 824 16.99 -19.25 -18.89
N LEU A 825 16.94 -18.02 -19.39
CA LEU A 825 15.74 -17.46 -20.04
C LEU A 825 15.31 -18.30 -21.25
N ARG A 826 16.25 -18.80 -22.06
CA ARG A 826 15.95 -19.64 -23.23
C ARG A 826 15.42 -21.03 -22.86
N GLN A 827 15.76 -21.54 -21.68
CA GLN A 827 15.33 -22.86 -21.19
C GLN A 827 13.92 -22.87 -20.59
N LEU A 828 13.30 -21.69 -20.40
CA LEU A 828 11.90 -21.62 -19.99
C LEU A 828 11.00 -22.30 -21.03
N PRO A 829 10.01 -23.11 -20.60
CA PRO A 829 9.07 -23.73 -21.52
C PRO A 829 8.34 -22.66 -22.34
N GLY A 830 8.01 -22.98 -23.59
CA GLY A 830 7.22 -22.09 -24.44
C GLY A 830 6.74 -22.78 -25.71
N GLU A 831 5.62 -22.32 -26.25
CA GLU A 831 5.06 -22.85 -27.50
C GLU A 831 5.86 -22.41 -28.73
N GLY A 832 6.13 -23.37 -29.63
CA GLY A 832 6.77 -23.14 -30.92
C GLY A 832 5.83 -22.46 -31.91
N ILE A 833 5.58 -21.16 -31.77
CA ILE A 833 4.74 -20.41 -32.71
C ILE A 833 5.61 -19.84 -33.85
N ARG A 834 5.19 -20.08 -35.10
CA ARG A 834 5.69 -19.36 -36.28
C ARG A 834 5.16 -17.91 -36.25
N LEU A 835 6.01 -16.94 -35.91
CA LEU A 835 5.71 -15.53 -36.17
C LEU A 835 5.72 -15.29 -37.70
N LEU A 836 4.54 -15.24 -38.31
CA LEU A 836 4.36 -15.02 -39.75
C LEU A 836 4.65 -13.57 -40.22
N SER A 837 5.12 -12.69 -39.35
CA SER A 837 5.47 -11.29 -39.69
C SER A 837 6.93 -10.92 -39.47
N PHE A 838 7.79 -11.83 -39.01
CA PHE A 838 9.22 -11.56 -38.89
C PHE A 838 9.91 -11.70 -40.26
N SER A 839 10.63 -10.67 -40.68
CA SER A 839 11.35 -10.67 -41.97
C SER A 839 12.21 -11.92 -42.15
N ALA A 840 12.27 -12.43 -43.39
CA ALA A 840 12.80 -13.74 -43.77
C ALA A 840 14.27 -14.04 -43.37
N ARG A 841 15.00 -13.09 -42.77
CA ARG A 841 16.34 -13.31 -42.18
C ARG A 841 16.30 -13.87 -40.75
N PHE A 842 15.19 -13.72 -40.02
CA PHE A 842 15.04 -14.12 -38.61
C PHE A 842 14.22 -15.42 -38.41
N ALA A 843 13.76 -16.05 -39.49
CA ALA A 843 12.74 -17.10 -39.47
C ALA A 843 13.25 -18.54 -39.17
N ASN A 844 14.53 -18.73 -38.80
CA ASN A 844 15.06 -20.06 -38.52
C ASN A 844 15.06 -20.37 -37.01
N ARG A 845 14.00 -21.08 -36.57
CA ARG A 845 13.87 -21.83 -35.30
C ARG A 845 14.43 -21.13 -34.06
N LEU A 846 13.83 -20.03 -33.63
CA LEU A 846 14.02 -19.55 -32.26
C LEU A 846 13.00 -20.26 -31.36
N HIS A 847 13.47 -21.03 -30.39
CA HIS A 847 12.64 -21.46 -29.25
C HIS A 847 12.21 -20.19 -28.51
N VAL A 848 10.92 -19.90 -28.44
CA VAL A 848 10.42 -18.68 -27.81
C VAL A 848 9.97 -19.04 -26.40
N ALA A 849 10.78 -18.66 -25.43
CA ALA A 849 10.45 -18.80 -24.02
C ALA A 849 9.19 -18.00 -23.66
N GLU A 850 8.30 -18.59 -22.85
CA GLU A 850 7.15 -17.89 -22.28
C GLU A 850 7.53 -17.24 -20.94
N PRO A 851 7.52 -15.90 -20.86
CA PRO A 851 7.92 -15.18 -19.65
C PRO A 851 7.02 -15.44 -18.43
N GLU A 852 5.77 -15.85 -18.66
CA GLU A 852 4.77 -16.10 -17.62
C GLU A 852 5.03 -17.37 -16.81
N ASN A 853 5.86 -18.30 -17.34
CA ASN A 853 6.19 -19.54 -16.65
C ASN A 853 7.10 -19.34 -15.42
N ASP A 854 7.92 -18.27 -15.40
CA ASP A 854 8.72 -17.85 -14.24
C ASP A 854 8.91 -16.33 -14.26
N THR A 855 7.99 -15.62 -13.60
CA THR A 855 7.97 -14.15 -13.57
C THR A 855 9.16 -13.56 -12.81
N GLU A 856 9.66 -14.25 -11.77
CA GLU A 856 10.82 -13.82 -10.98
C GLU A 856 12.11 -13.88 -11.83
N LEU A 857 12.31 -14.97 -12.57
CA LEU A 857 13.45 -15.10 -13.48
C LEU A 857 13.36 -14.11 -14.64
N ALA A 858 12.16 -13.91 -15.21
CA ALA A 858 11.94 -12.94 -16.28
C ALA A 858 12.31 -11.52 -15.84
N GLN A 859 11.82 -11.08 -14.67
CA GLN A 859 12.12 -9.77 -14.10
C GLN A 859 13.63 -9.63 -13.81
N ASN A 860 14.21 -10.56 -13.04
CA ASN A 860 15.62 -10.48 -12.65
C ASN A 860 16.57 -10.57 -13.85
N GLY A 861 16.22 -11.35 -14.88
CA GLY A 861 16.99 -11.46 -16.12
C GLY A 861 16.99 -10.16 -16.94
N ILE A 862 15.86 -9.45 -16.96
CA ILE A 862 15.77 -8.11 -17.57
C ILE A 862 16.57 -7.10 -16.77
N ASP A 863 16.43 -7.09 -15.44
CA ASP A 863 17.17 -6.18 -14.56
C ASP A 863 18.69 -6.39 -14.67
N PHE A 864 19.13 -7.65 -14.74
CA PHE A 864 20.53 -8.00 -14.97
C PHE A 864 21.07 -7.34 -16.24
N THR A 865 20.36 -7.55 -17.34
CA THR A 865 20.78 -7.02 -18.64
C THR A 865 20.72 -5.50 -18.66
N SER A 866 19.67 -4.91 -18.08
CA SER A 866 19.52 -3.45 -17.90
C SER A 866 20.71 -2.83 -17.16
N ARG A 867 21.17 -3.44 -16.06
CA ARG A 867 22.35 -2.99 -15.30
C ARG A 867 23.65 -3.15 -16.09
N LEU A 868 23.79 -4.25 -16.84
CA LEU A 868 24.95 -4.49 -17.70
C LEU A 868 25.05 -3.41 -18.78
N ILE A 869 23.94 -3.11 -19.45
CA ILE A 869 23.83 -2.05 -20.46
C ILE A 869 24.28 -0.70 -19.89
N SER A 870 23.80 -0.32 -18.71
CA SER A 870 24.14 1.00 -18.13
C SER A 870 25.61 1.15 -17.76
N ARG A 871 26.33 0.05 -17.52
CA ARG A 871 27.74 0.07 -17.11
C ARG A 871 28.71 -0.02 -18.28
N ASP A 872 28.41 -0.89 -19.22
CA ASP A 872 29.29 -1.15 -20.36
C ASP A 872 28.47 -1.38 -21.63
N PRO A 873 27.96 -0.28 -22.21
CA PRO A 873 27.13 -0.35 -23.40
C PRO A 873 27.88 -0.94 -24.61
N ALA A 874 29.19 -0.68 -24.73
CA ALA A 874 29.99 -1.07 -25.89
C ALA A 874 30.25 -2.59 -25.91
N ALA A 875 30.45 -3.20 -24.74
CA ALA A 875 30.76 -4.62 -24.69
C ALA A 875 29.57 -5.54 -25.00
N LEU A 876 28.34 -5.01 -25.16
CA LEU A 876 27.19 -5.79 -25.63
C LEU A 876 27.27 -6.11 -27.13
N PHE A 877 27.94 -5.24 -27.91
CA PHE A 877 28.03 -5.35 -29.36
C PHE A 877 29.26 -6.13 -29.83
N HIS A 878 29.99 -6.77 -28.90
CA HIS A 878 31.09 -7.67 -29.25
C HIS A 878 30.54 -8.89 -30.03
N PRO A 879 31.21 -9.36 -31.11
CA PRO A 879 30.72 -10.45 -31.95
C PRO A 879 30.29 -11.71 -31.19
N ASP A 880 31.01 -12.06 -30.13
CA ASP A 880 30.75 -13.25 -29.31
C ASP A 880 29.43 -13.17 -28.50
N ARG A 881 28.88 -11.97 -28.30
CA ARG A 881 27.72 -11.72 -27.44
C ARG A 881 26.45 -11.37 -28.23
N LEU A 882 26.57 -11.05 -29.52
CA LEU A 882 25.44 -10.71 -30.39
C LEU A 882 24.31 -11.75 -30.38
N PRO A 883 24.57 -13.08 -30.49
CA PRO A 883 23.48 -14.07 -30.50
C PRO A 883 22.69 -14.14 -29.19
N HIS A 884 23.31 -13.79 -28.07
CA HIS A 884 22.66 -13.76 -26.76
C HIS A 884 21.77 -12.52 -26.64
N ILE A 885 22.25 -11.38 -27.10
CA ILE A 885 21.55 -10.10 -27.07
C ILE A 885 20.39 -10.05 -28.06
N GLU A 886 20.54 -10.63 -29.24
CA GLU A 886 19.45 -10.76 -30.22
C GLU A 886 18.25 -11.50 -29.63
N PHE A 887 18.49 -12.65 -28.98
CA PHE A 887 17.44 -13.36 -28.26
C PHE A 887 16.82 -12.51 -27.16
N PHE A 888 17.65 -11.81 -26.36
CA PHE A 888 17.18 -10.99 -25.25
C PHE A 888 16.25 -9.86 -25.72
N PHE A 889 16.56 -9.16 -26.81
CA PHE A 889 15.70 -8.09 -27.33
C PHE A 889 14.31 -8.61 -27.71
N VAL A 890 14.25 -9.76 -28.40
CA VAL A 890 12.97 -10.39 -28.76
C VAL A 890 12.22 -10.82 -27.51
N TYR A 891 12.92 -11.39 -26.53
CA TYR A 891 12.34 -11.77 -25.25
C TYR A 891 11.76 -10.55 -24.51
N ALA A 892 12.50 -9.46 -24.39
CA ALA A 892 12.08 -8.23 -23.71
C ALA A 892 10.89 -7.54 -24.39
N LEU A 893 10.76 -7.60 -25.72
CA LEU A 893 9.55 -7.15 -26.43
C LEU A 893 8.34 -8.00 -26.04
N ARG A 894 8.50 -9.32 -25.97
CA ARG A 894 7.41 -10.22 -25.55
C ARG A 894 6.99 -9.99 -24.10
N VAL A 895 7.94 -9.71 -23.20
CA VAL A 895 7.62 -9.34 -21.81
C VAL A 895 6.81 -8.05 -21.74
N LEU A 896 7.16 -7.05 -22.57
CA LEU A 896 6.43 -5.78 -22.63
C LEU A 896 4.96 -5.97 -23.05
N ASP A 897 4.70 -7.03 -23.84
CA ASP A 897 3.40 -7.41 -24.35
C ASP A 897 2.62 -8.42 -23.48
N GLY A 898 3.24 -8.93 -22.40
CA GLY A 898 2.63 -9.93 -21.52
C GLY A 898 1.52 -9.38 -20.62
N SER A 899 0.86 -10.26 -19.86
CA SER A 899 -0.15 -9.85 -18.87
C SER A 899 0.44 -9.33 -17.56
N GLU A 900 1.63 -9.81 -17.21
CA GLU A 900 2.21 -9.62 -15.86
C GLU A 900 2.86 -8.23 -15.67
N PRO A 901 2.44 -7.44 -14.67
CA PRO A 901 2.83 -6.04 -14.53
C PRO A 901 4.31 -5.84 -14.11
N LEU A 902 4.85 -6.70 -13.24
CA LEU A 902 6.24 -6.54 -12.74
C LEU A 902 7.30 -6.78 -13.82
N PRO A 903 7.29 -7.91 -14.55
CA PRO A 903 8.23 -8.10 -15.65
C PRO A 903 8.03 -7.06 -16.77
N LYS A 904 6.78 -6.66 -17.04
CA LYS A 904 6.46 -5.60 -18.02
C LYS A 904 7.07 -4.26 -17.63
N ALA A 905 6.98 -3.87 -16.36
CA ALA A 905 7.60 -2.64 -15.86
C ALA A 905 9.13 -2.70 -15.99
N ALA A 906 9.76 -3.83 -15.66
CA ALA A 906 11.20 -4.02 -15.85
C ALA A 906 11.59 -3.94 -17.35
N ALA A 907 10.79 -4.51 -18.25
CA ALA A 907 10.98 -4.40 -19.69
C ALA A 907 10.84 -2.94 -20.17
N ALA A 908 9.84 -2.19 -19.69
CA ALA A 908 9.66 -0.79 -20.03
C ALA A 908 10.87 0.06 -19.59
N ASP A 909 11.36 -0.15 -18.36
CA ASP A 909 12.55 0.53 -17.84
C ASP A 909 13.81 0.17 -18.63
N PHE A 910 13.94 -1.10 -19.05
CA PHE A 910 15.01 -1.53 -19.96
C PHE A 910 14.95 -0.78 -21.30
N TRP A 911 13.78 -0.76 -21.96
CA TRP A 911 13.62 -0.10 -23.25
C TRP A 911 13.84 1.42 -23.15
N ALA A 912 13.40 2.05 -22.06
CA ALA A 912 13.66 3.46 -21.81
C ALA A 912 15.15 3.77 -21.72
N LYS A 913 15.91 2.94 -21.00
CA LYS A 913 17.38 3.07 -20.93
C LYS A 913 18.02 2.81 -22.29
N PHE A 914 17.61 1.76 -22.99
CA PHE A 914 18.17 1.37 -24.29
C PHE A 914 17.97 2.45 -25.36
N MET A 915 16.78 3.06 -25.44
CA MET A 915 16.49 4.20 -26.35
C MET A 915 17.33 5.46 -26.02
N ALA A 916 17.77 5.61 -24.77
CA ALA A 916 18.56 6.75 -24.35
C ALA A 916 20.08 6.57 -24.53
N LEU A 917 20.54 5.37 -24.92
CA LEU A 917 21.97 5.07 -25.03
C LEU A 917 22.66 5.86 -26.12
N LYS A 918 23.89 6.30 -25.84
CA LYS A 918 24.84 6.85 -26.80
C LYS A 918 26.19 6.20 -26.58
N GLN A 919 26.81 5.70 -27.65
CA GLN A 919 28.14 5.10 -27.61
C GLN A 919 29.21 6.16 -27.88
N THR A 920 30.37 6.02 -27.24
CA THR A 920 31.55 6.85 -27.52
C THR A 920 32.31 6.36 -28.75
N ASP A 921 32.29 5.05 -29.02
CA ASP A 921 32.86 4.44 -30.21
C ASP A 921 31.91 4.53 -31.42
N LYS A 922 32.46 4.95 -32.57
CA LYS A 922 31.71 5.14 -33.82
C LYS A 922 31.25 3.82 -34.43
N GLU A 923 32.04 2.75 -34.31
CA GLU A 923 31.69 1.44 -34.87
C GLU A 923 30.56 0.78 -34.06
N ALA A 924 30.66 0.83 -32.73
CA ALA A 924 29.58 0.43 -31.83
C ALA A 924 28.31 1.28 -32.04
N GLN A 925 28.44 2.61 -32.23
CA GLN A 925 27.29 3.48 -32.51
C GLN A 925 26.59 3.09 -33.83
N ASN A 926 27.34 2.84 -34.90
CA ASN A 926 26.76 2.43 -36.18
C ASN A 926 26.01 1.08 -36.08
N THR A 927 26.56 0.14 -35.32
CA THR A 927 25.93 -1.15 -35.05
C THR A 927 24.64 -0.97 -34.26
N MET A 928 24.65 -0.12 -33.23
CA MET A 928 23.48 0.21 -32.44
C MET A 928 22.40 0.90 -33.29
N ASP A 929 22.76 1.86 -34.13
CA ASP A 929 21.82 2.54 -35.03
C ASP A 929 21.18 1.56 -36.03
N HIS A 930 21.96 0.58 -36.52
CA HIS A 930 21.43 -0.49 -37.37
C HIS A 930 20.41 -1.37 -36.62
N VAL A 931 20.72 -1.78 -35.37
CA VAL A 931 19.81 -2.56 -34.53
C VAL A 931 18.55 -1.76 -34.18
N LEU A 932 18.68 -0.49 -33.82
CA LEU A 932 17.57 0.42 -33.53
C LEU A 932 16.66 0.62 -34.73
N SER A 933 17.20 0.65 -35.96
CA SER A 933 16.38 0.74 -37.18
C SER A 933 15.43 -0.45 -37.37
N GLN A 934 15.78 -1.62 -36.81
CA GLN A 934 14.97 -2.84 -36.89
C GLN A 934 14.04 -2.99 -35.67
N LEU A 935 14.52 -2.69 -34.46
CA LEU A 935 13.75 -2.85 -33.22
C LEU A 935 12.80 -1.68 -32.94
N GLY A 936 13.13 -0.47 -33.39
CA GLY A 936 12.32 0.74 -33.18
C GLY A 936 10.86 0.60 -33.63
N PRO A 937 10.57 0.12 -34.86
CA PRO A 937 9.21 -0.15 -35.31
C PRO A 937 8.46 -1.17 -34.44
N LEU A 938 9.14 -2.23 -33.99
CA LEU A 938 8.53 -3.29 -33.18
C LEU A 938 8.18 -2.79 -31.77
N LEU A 939 9.08 -2.02 -31.16
CA LEU A 939 8.84 -1.38 -29.87
C LEU A 939 7.68 -0.38 -29.97
N ALA A 940 7.64 0.44 -31.03
CA ALA A 940 6.55 1.37 -31.25
C ALA A 940 5.21 0.65 -31.38
N GLN A 941 5.15 -0.48 -32.10
CA GLN A 941 3.96 -1.30 -32.22
C GLN A 941 3.49 -1.85 -30.86
N SER A 942 4.40 -2.42 -30.07
CA SER A 942 4.09 -2.93 -28.72
C SER A 942 3.60 -1.82 -27.79
N LEU A 943 4.27 -0.67 -27.75
CA LEU A 943 3.87 0.47 -26.90
C LEU A 943 2.49 1.01 -27.29
N VAL A 944 2.25 1.23 -28.59
CA VAL A 944 0.96 1.73 -29.09
C VAL A 944 -0.17 0.72 -28.83
N ARG A 945 0.10 -0.59 -28.96
CA ARG A 945 -0.89 -1.62 -28.64
C ARG A 945 -1.25 -1.64 -27.15
N ASN A 946 -0.25 -1.54 -26.28
CA ASN A 946 -0.50 -1.45 -24.84
C ASN A 946 -1.28 -0.18 -24.47
N VAL A 947 -0.87 0.99 -24.98
CA VAL A 947 -1.58 2.27 -24.76
C VAL A 947 -3.00 2.28 -25.35
N GLY A 948 -3.21 1.60 -26.49
CA GLY A 948 -4.52 1.49 -27.13
C GLY A 948 -5.53 0.61 -26.39
N GLY A 949 -5.11 -0.15 -25.37
CA GLY A 949 -6.02 -0.91 -24.50
C GLY A 949 -5.58 -2.32 -24.14
N ASN A 950 -4.36 -2.75 -24.50
CA ASN A 950 -3.81 -4.04 -24.06
C ASN A 950 -3.14 -3.97 -22.67
N ALA A 951 -2.97 -2.77 -22.10
CA ALA A 951 -2.52 -2.55 -20.74
C ALA A 951 -3.60 -1.88 -19.88
N SER A 952 -3.54 -2.14 -18.58
CA SER A 952 -4.34 -1.45 -17.57
C SER A 952 -3.93 0.02 -17.45
N ARG A 953 -4.84 0.88 -16.97
CA ARG A 953 -4.56 2.32 -16.81
C ARG A 953 -3.38 2.59 -15.87
N SER A 954 -3.20 1.77 -14.83
CA SER A 954 -2.10 1.87 -13.88
C SER A 954 -0.72 1.57 -14.48
N GLU A 955 -0.66 0.84 -15.61
CA GLU A 955 0.61 0.52 -16.28
C GLU A 955 1.06 1.62 -17.25
N LEU A 956 0.18 2.55 -17.62
CA LEU A 956 0.46 3.57 -18.64
C LEU A 956 1.60 4.50 -18.26
N ASP A 957 1.76 4.83 -16.97
CA ASP A 957 2.85 5.69 -16.50
C ASP A 957 4.21 5.08 -16.83
N LYS A 958 4.39 3.78 -16.56
CA LYS A 958 5.63 3.05 -16.88
C LYS A 958 5.85 2.87 -18.38
N LEU A 959 4.79 2.60 -19.14
CA LEU A 959 4.88 2.46 -20.60
C LEU A 959 5.13 3.81 -21.31
N SER A 960 4.79 4.93 -20.68
CA SER A 960 5.05 6.26 -21.22
C SER A 960 6.54 6.62 -21.25
N GLU A 961 7.36 6.07 -20.35
CA GLU A 961 8.79 6.36 -20.27
C GLU A 961 9.59 5.93 -21.52
N PRO A 962 9.53 4.68 -22.00
CA PRO A 962 10.18 4.30 -23.26
C PRO A 962 9.63 5.07 -24.46
N LEU A 963 8.34 5.43 -24.47
CA LEU A 963 7.74 6.27 -25.51
C LEU A 963 8.36 7.69 -25.52
N LYS A 964 8.48 8.33 -24.36
CA LYS A 964 9.13 9.64 -24.21
C LYS A 964 10.56 9.60 -24.73
N LYS A 965 11.34 8.59 -24.33
CA LYS A 965 12.75 8.42 -24.75
C LYS A 965 12.86 8.17 -26.25
N MET A 966 11.96 7.38 -26.83
CA MET A 966 11.92 7.15 -28.27
C MET A 966 11.74 8.46 -29.05
N VAL A 967 10.77 9.28 -28.63
CA VAL A 967 10.49 10.57 -29.28
C VAL A 967 11.62 11.58 -29.08
N SER A 968 12.18 11.67 -27.88
CA SER A 968 13.22 12.67 -27.57
C SER A 968 14.58 12.37 -28.18
N HIS A 969 14.90 11.08 -28.41
CA HIS A 969 16.24 10.65 -28.85
C HIS A 969 16.34 10.17 -30.29
N HIS A 970 15.23 9.80 -30.96
CA HIS A 970 15.28 9.21 -32.29
C HIS A 970 14.42 9.96 -33.33
N ALA A 971 15.05 10.43 -34.41
CA ALA A 971 14.37 11.15 -35.48
C ALA A 971 13.29 10.33 -36.21
N ASN A 972 13.46 9.01 -36.27
CA ASN A 972 12.51 8.10 -36.93
C ASN A 972 11.27 7.77 -36.08
N ALA A 973 11.19 8.23 -34.82
CA ALA A 973 10.10 7.92 -33.89
C ALA A 973 8.73 8.25 -34.48
N ARG A 974 8.61 9.39 -35.19
CA ARG A 974 7.37 9.78 -35.86
C ARG A 974 6.89 8.72 -36.85
N ALA A 975 7.79 8.21 -37.69
CA ALA A 975 7.44 7.22 -38.71
C ALA A 975 7.07 5.87 -38.08
N TRP A 976 7.78 5.45 -37.02
CA TRP A 976 7.50 4.20 -36.31
C TRP A 976 6.14 4.25 -35.60
N LEU A 977 5.84 5.34 -34.91
CA LEU A 977 4.56 5.53 -34.21
C LEU A 977 3.39 5.67 -35.18
N GLU A 978 3.58 6.37 -36.30
CA GLU A 978 2.58 6.45 -37.37
C GLU A 978 2.25 5.06 -37.93
N GLN A 979 3.26 4.26 -38.27
CA GLN A 979 3.05 2.88 -38.74
C GLN A 979 2.33 2.02 -37.68
N ALA A 980 2.66 2.19 -36.40
CA ALA A 980 2.04 1.45 -35.31
C ALA A 980 0.56 1.85 -35.08
N LEU A 981 0.21 3.13 -35.15
CA LEU A 981 -1.15 3.64 -34.93
C LEU A 981 -2.12 3.24 -36.03
N PHE A 982 -1.64 3.20 -37.28
CA PHE A 982 -2.42 2.81 -38.46
C PHE A 982 -2.32 1.32 -38.78
N ASN A 983 -1.66 0.53 -37.92
CA ASN A 983 -1.61 -0.92 -38.06
C ASN A 983 -3.01 -1.53 -37.83
N PRO A 984 -3.46 -2.50 -38.65
CA PRO A 984 -4.74 -3.19 -38.45
C PRO A 984 -4.86 -3.91 -37.09
N GLU A 985 -3.76 -4.23 -36.42
CA GLU A 985 -3.72 -4.85 -35.10
C GLU A 985 -3.92 -3.84 -33.93
N PHE A 986 -4.16 -2.56 -34.23
CA PHE A 986 -4.40 -1.53 -33.20
C PHE A 986 -5.65 -1.85 -32.34
N PRO A 987 -5.53 -1.91 -31.00
CA PRO A 987 -6.66 -2.10 -30.11
C PRO A 987 -7.43 -0.78 -29.98
N GLY A 988 -8.73 -0.81 -30.29
CA GLY A 988 -9.60 0.37 -30.22
C GLY A 988 -10.29 0.65 -31.56
N LYS A 989 -11.41 -0.02 -31.80
CA LYS A 989 -12.25 0.18 -33.00
C LYS A 989 -13.01 1.52 -32.99
N ASP A 990 -13.10 2.15 -31.82
CA ASP A 990 -13.83 3.39 -31.60
C ASP A 990 -12.98 4.66 -31.76
N VAL A 991 -11.67 4.51 -32.06
CA VAL A 991 -10.74 5.64 -32.24
C VAL A 991 -10.64 5.99 -33.72
N SER A 992 -11.06 7.20 -34.06
CA SER A 992 -11.01 7.71 -35.45
C SER A 992 -9.59 8.00 -35.92
N ASP A 993 -9.39 8.01 -37.24
CA ASP A 993 -8.09 8.37 -37.85
C ASP A 993 -7.66 9.81 -37.50
N ASP A 994 -8.63 10.71 -37.32
CA ASP A 994 -8.39 12.08 -36.86
C ASP A 994 -7.87 12.12 -35.42
N GLU A 995 -8.45 11.32 -34.51
CA GLU A 995 -8.00 11.21 -33.12
C GLU A 995 -6.60 10.60 -33.04
N LYS A 996 -6.30 9.56 -33.83
CA LYS A 996 -4.95 8.99 -33.96
C LYS A 996 -3.94 10.04 -34.44
N SER A 997 -4.33 10.85 -35.42
CA SER A 997 -3.50 11.94 -35.96
C SER A 997 -3.28 13.07 -34.95
N VAL A 998 -4.28 13.39 -34.13
CA VAL A 998 -4.15 14.36 -33.02
C VAL A 998 -3.21 13.83 -31.95
N PHE A 999 -3.33 12.55 -31.56
CA PHE A 999 -2.47 11.90 -30.59
C PHE A 999 -1.00 11.93 -31.03
N LEU A 1000 -0.71 11.50 -32.25
CA LEU A 1000 0.65 11.54 -32.83
C LEU A 1000 1.21 12.98 -32.83
N ARG A 1001 0.41 13.97 -33.23
CA ARG A 1001 0.83 15.38 -33.20
C ARG A 1001 1.12 15.90 -31.80
N LYS A 1002 0.40 15.43 -30.77
CA LYS A 1002 0.62 15.86 -29.38
C LYS A 1002 1.88 15.23 -28.79
N ILE A 1003 2.19 13.98 -29.14
CA ILE A 1003 3.33 13.25 -28.60
C ILE A 1003 4.66 13.68 -29.23
N ILE A 1004 4.65 14.06 -30.51
CA ILE A 1004 5.86 14.48 -31.23
C ILE A 1004 6.26 15.95 -30.92
N LYS A 1005 5.39 16.71 -30.25
CA LYS A 1005 5.73 18.06 -29.77
C LYS A 1005 6.68 17.99 -28.59
#